data_AF-A0ABD0TL27-F1
#
_entry.id   AF-A0ABD0TL27-F1
#
_cell.length_a   1.000
_cell.length_b   1.000
_cell.length_c   1.000
_cell.angle_alpha   90.00
_cell.angle_beta   90.00
_cell.angle_gamma   90.00
#
_symmetry.space_group_name_H-M   'P 1'
#
loop_
_entity.id
_entity.type
_entity.pdbx_description
1 polymer ?
#
loop_
_entity_poly.entity_id
_entity_poly.type
_entity_poly.pdbx_seq_one_letter_code
_entity_poly.pdbx_strand_id
1 'polypeptide(L)'
;MSEQANVPRYMAQLLEELGWNQGTRIPLANPDNQNLETLLINRQNEIQRLKEALILQNQKRDDLNKYKDHVHTEYQENTRLLFAHKQQLEQEVKLRQLSCNEADRLDRDIIDCGKQSKDINSRIDRLQSSIARLLKKADSLKGEVCGERGALQEWRAALERSAGDISAIEQFTKQDLSKAKALETKRQKLKLEHDRMHDRLANLVSNLSAEERACERISVQVMEGMEQRKQMMAMWTAAVENLRQRDTDIRHIREDYAVLEAEANNIAEQCREQQAFCDQQRGNNMDAERDNMGMMQRLSQLRLAYQQICDENTALDSEMHCLQRELSNMRNTLEKLHMENRHIMDDQHRKDMALQVINNKIGELKEKLTDSLDKSKSSEKRAKELEDMLNEEERYASQLTVNQQRAMHCSFIEQQKLLALKNEEKLFHMQLKASKAVMSKLDTKQREVQRLLQSQKETLYAVCYQVETIGARASHMEGAQAERECSAELVERENRLKNVCARHAARVALLERHSAKLHDDMRRLARELESKSTEHTKLQSRLKSSMLNVEGGDKDLRASRDVWRRLRVEEALLRLRVAHAARAVAGLDDTAFTLDKQRLQLDAAMNERLVEISARRDMFLVQKRALFEDCGKLRSEIREREQRIEQLKKRYDIFIGSLGKDESGQQLSVTFFKIKFAAERAELRTKGAALDADIGRRERDVSALEATLRVVHAAHQHFMHHISPLADDTPEIDELNKLTTQYYEMRDELKMQNSIIDSLEQAIGDASSRLTTLTDKNKQLAARQAESENERETARERVARHEARLLNARDVVRLNARRAQKLVEGVDDWRIFQMALWVRDYAEAAQSALQALVEACAGAPEHAARFAALLASTDAQRHLARHQRRLHAFIQSAVQRRCECTRKRQQPPGLYVLSDTVFSSSSESMRSGVSIASGYTKRLAAFRRSLAPKVQETALIDDIPEQARRSTVSLRVVTLGLEESAPTLQPSQFMARSRKTLR
;
A
#
# COMPACT_ATOMS: atom_id res chain seq x y z
N MET A 1 -6.23 -6.73 59.42
CA MET A 1 -7.55 -6.72 58.77
C MET A 1 -7.67 -8.07 58.04
N SER A 2 -8.31 -9.10 58.60
CA SER A 2 -9.77 -9.28 58.66
C SER A 2 -10.39 -9.19 57.26
N GLU A 3 -10.94 -10.24 56.68
CA GLU A 3 -11.64 -11.36 57.33
C GLU A 3 -10.74 -12.52 57.82
N GLN A 4 -10.92 -12.89 59.09
CA GLN A 4 -10.52 -14.19 59.59
C GLN A 4 -11.59 -15.19 59.16
N ALA A 5 -11.22 -16.24 58.43
CA ALA A 5 -12.08 -17.41 58.33
C ALA A 5 -12.20 -18.00 59.75
N ASN A 6 -13.36 -17.79 60.39
CA ASN A 6 -13.61 -18.26 61.75
C ASN A 6 -13.74 -19.79 61.71
N VAL A 7 -12.60 -20.47 61.84
CA VAL A 7 -12.44 -21.91 61.61
C VAL A 7 -13.52 -22.66 62.38
N PRO A 8 -14.41 -23.41 61.69
CA PRO A 8 -15.53 -24.10 62.35
C PRO A 8 -15.01 -24.92 63.53
N ARG A 9 -15.52 -24.64 64.73
CA ARG A 9 -14.82 -24.81 66.02
C ARG A 9 -14.13 -26.17 66.23
N TYR A 10 -14.67 -27.24 65.65
CA TYR A 10 -14.11 -28.61 65.63
C TYR A 10 -12.71 -28.72 65.00
N MET A 11 -12.35 -27.81 64.10
CA MET A 11 -11.20 -27.92 63.19
C MET A 11 -9.98 -27.13 63.67
N ALA A 12 -10.15 -26.19 64.60
CA ALA A 12 -9.04 -25.53 65.30
C ALA A 12 -8.48 -26.42 66.44
N GLN A 13 -9.37 -27.10 67.16
CA GLN A 13 -9.01 -28.04 68.24
C GLN A 13 -8.06 -29.15 67.74
N LEU A 14 -8.28 -29.63 66.51
CA LEU A 14 -7.47 -30.67 65.86
C LEU A 14 -6.00 -30.27 65.61
N LEU A 15 -5.66 -28.97 65.58
CA LEU A 15 -4.30 -28.48 65.30
C LEU A 15 -3.50 -28.22 66.58
N GLU A 16 -4.18 -27.79 67.64
CA GLU A 16 -3.54 -27.51 68.95
C GLU A 16 -3.06 -28.80 69.63
N GLU A 17 -3.81 -29.90 69.47
CA GLU A 17 -3.43 -31.25 69.94
C GLU A 17 -2.19 -31.83 69.23
N LEU A 18 -1.77 -31.27 68.08
CA LEU A 18 -0.61 -31.75 67.30
C LEU A 18 0.70 -31.01 67.58
N GLY A 19 0.66 -29.88 68.31
CA GLY A 19 1.85 -29.18 68.79
C GLY A 19 2.71 -28.46 67.74
N TRP A 20 2.22 -28.24 66.52
CA TRP A 20 2.99 -27.72 65.37
C TRP A 20 3.19 -26.18 65.36
N ASN A 21 3.22 -25.55 66.54
CA ASN A 21 2.97 -24.11 66.69
C ASN A 21 4.18 -23.26 67.13
N GLN A 22 5.43 -23.78 67.10
CA GLN A 22 6.61 -23.04 67.60
C GLN A 22 7.91 -23.24 66.77
N GLY A 23 8.32 -22.18 66.05
CA GLY A 23 9.66 -22.02 65.45
C GLY A 23 9.89 -22.69 64.09
N THR A 24 11.14 -22.64 63.60
CA THR A 24 11.57 -23.26 62.32
C THR A 24 11.73 -24.78 62.38
N ARG A 25 11.31 -25.42 63.48
CA ARG A 25 11.37 -26.88 63.65
C ARG A 25 10.11 -27.55 63.09
N ILE A 26 10.23 -27.95 61.83
CA ILE A 26 9.31 -28.87 61.15
C ILE A 26 9.52 -30.30 61.68
N PRO A 27 8.53 -31.20 61.67
CA PRO A 27 8.74 -32.64 61.89
C PRO A 27 9.69 -33.26 60.83
N LEU A 28 10.99 -33.19 61.07
CA LEU A 28 12.06 -33.62 60.17
C LEU A 28 12.90 -34.75 60.80
N ALA A 29 12.73 -35.96 60.29
CA ALA A 29 13.14 -37.19 60.97
C ALA A 29 14.49 -37.79 60.51
N ASN A 30 15.45 -36.98 60.03
CA ASN A 30 16.65 -37.50 59.35
C ASN A 30 17.92 -36.64 59.60
N PRO A 31 19.09 -37.24 59.98
CA PRO A 31 20.38 -36.54 60.10
C PRO A 31 20.87 -35.84 58.81
N ASP A 32 20.40 -36.21 57.62
CA ASP A 32 20.71 -35.50 56.37
C ASP A 32 20.44 -33.98 56.47
N ASN A 33 19.47 -33.58 57.29
CA ASN A 33 19.13 -32.17 57.53
C ASN A 33 20.20 -31.38 58.29
N GLN A 34 21.13 -32.03 59.02
CA GLN A 34 22.26 -31.34 59.66
C GLN A 34 23.44 -31.17 58.69
N ASN A 35 23.63 -32.09 57.75
CA ASN A 35 24.57 -31.89 56.64
C ASN A 35 24.11 -30.73 55.73
N LEU A 36 22.80 -30.52 55.56
CA LEU A 36 22.25 -29.40 54.80
C LEU A 36 22.58 -28.02 55.41
N GLU A 37 22.78 -27.91 56.72
CA GLU A 37 23.13 -26.64 57.40
C GLU A 37 24.59 -26.23 57.14
N THR A 38 25.55 -27.16 57.25
CA THR A 38 26.95 -26.89 56.88
C THR A 38 27.14 -26.75 55.36
N LEU A 39 26.30 -27.40 54.55
CA LEU A 39 26.23 -27.19 53.12
C LEU A 39 25.75 -25.76 52.78
N LEU A 40 24.78 -25.22 53.51
CA LEU A 40 24.28 -23.84 53.37
C LEU A 40 25.41 -22.79 53.50
N ILE A 41 26.25 -22.90 54.53
CA ILE A 41 27.39 -22.00 54.74
C ILE A 41 28.41 -22.07 53.60
N ASN A 42 28.65 -23.28 53.06
CA ASN A 42 29.53 -23.44 51.90
C ASN A 42 28.92 -22.82 50.62
N ARG A 43 27.60 -22.95 50.40
CA ARG A 43 26.90 -22.28 49.30
C ARG A 43 27.00 -20.76 49.40
N GLN A 44 26.97 -20.17 50.61
CA GLN A 44 27.14 -18.73 50.83
C GLN A 44 28.46 -18.20 50.21
N ASN A 45 29.56 -18.92 50.43
CA ASN A 45 30.89 -18.56 49.88
C ASN A 45 31.01 -18.84 48.37
N GLU A 46 30.33 -19.86 47.88
CA GLU A 46 30.26 -20.19 46.45
C GLU A 46 29.49 -19.11 45.66
N ILE A 47 28.37 -18.63 46.19
CA ILE A 47 27.58 -17.53 45.63
C ILE A 47 28.44 -16.28 45.40
N GLN A 48 29.34 -15.94 46.33
CA GLN A 48 30.18 -14.74 46.19
C GLN A 48 31.16 -14.87 45.01
N ARG A 49 31.80 -16.04 44.82
CA ARG A 49 32.66 -16.31 43.65
C ARG A 49 31.86 -16.35 42.34
N LEU A 50 30.62 -16.86 42.40
CA LEU A 50 29.72 -16.88 41.25
C LEU A 50 29.28 -15.47 40.84
N LYS A 51 29.11 -14.52 41.78
CA LYS A 51 28.86 -13.10 41.47
C LYS A 51 30.03 -12.46 40.70
N GLU A 52 31.26 -12.70 41.12
CA GLU A 52 32.46 -12.20 40.40
C GLU A 52 32.57 -12.79 38.99
N ALA A 53 32.35 -14.11 38.85
CA ALA A 53 32.31 -14.77 37.55
C ALA A 53 31.16 -14.26 36.66
N LEU A 54 29.99 -13.98 37.23
CA LEU A 54 28.83 -13.45 36.51
C LEU A 54 29.11 -12.05 35.92
N ILE A 55 29.81 -11.17 36.64
CA ILE A 55 30.20 -9.85 36.12
C ILE A 55 31.08 -10.00 34.87
N LEU A 56 32.08 -10.90 34.92
CA LEU A 56 33.01 -11.12 33.82
C LEU A 56 32.34 -11.82 32.61
N GLN A 57 31.37 -12.70 32.86
CA GLN A 57 30.54 -13.28 31.79
C GLN A 57 29.55 -12.26 31.21
N ASN A 58 29.01 -11.33 32.00
CA ASN A 58 28.15 -10.25 31.50
C ASN A 58 28.92 -9.28 30.60
N GLN A 59 30.15 -8.89 30.98
CA GLN A 59 31.03 -8.10 30.09
C GLN A 59 31.27 -8.83 28.75
N LYS A 60 31.63 -10.12 28.82
CA LYS A 60 31.82 -10.96 27.62
C LYS A 60 30.55 -11.09 26.78
N ARG A 61 29.38 -11.25 27.42
CA ARG A 61 28.05 -11.28 26.78
C ARG A 61 27.77 -9.96 26.05
N ASP A 62 28.10 -8.84 26.66
CA ASP A 62 27.82 -7.52 26.10
C ASP A 62 28.75 -7.17 24.93
N ASP A 63 30.00 -7.65 24.94
CA ASP A 63 30.88 -7.61 23.77
C ASP A 63 30.46 -8.58 22.67
N LEU A 64 29.98 -9.78 23.03
CA LEU A 64 29.38 -10.73 22.07
C LEU A 64 28.07 -10.18 21.46
N ASN A 65 27.30 -9.38 22.21
CA ASN A 65 26.13 -8.68 21.68
C ASN A 65 26.53 -7.59 20.67
N LYS A 66 27.55 -6.75 20.98
CA LYS A 66 28.10 -5.79 19.99
C LYS A 66 28.58 -6.48 18.71
N TYR A 67 29.25 -7.63 18.84
CA TYR A 67 29.69 -8.43 17.70
C TYR A 67 28.50 -9.05 16.93
N LYS A 68 27.50 -9.59 17.64
CA LYS A 68 26.24 -10.09 17.05
C LYS A 68 25.51 -8.99 16.29
N ASP A 69 25.45 -7.76 16.81
CA ASP A 69 24.79 -6.63 16.15
C ASP A 69 25.56 -6.18 14.90
N HIS A 70 26.90 -6.17 14.95
CA HIS A 70 27.74 -5.96 13.76
C HIS A 70 27.52 -7.07 12.71
N VAL A 71 27.57 -8.35 13.10
CA VAL A 71 27.24 -9.49 12.22
C VAL A 71 25.80 -9.41 11.70
N HIS A 72 24.87 -8.83 12.46
CA HIS A 72 23.50 -8.59 11.99
C HIS A 72 23.43 -7.45 10.96
N THR A 73 24.21 -6.38 11.10
CA THR A 73 24.35 -5.36 10.04
C THR A 73 24.97 -5.94 8.77
N GLU A 74 26.07 -6.69 8.88
CA GLU A 74 26.68 -7.43 7.76
C GLU A 74 25.68 -8.39 7.10
N TYR A 75 24.89 -9.12 7.89
CA TYR A 75 23.83 -10.00 7.38
C TYR A 75 22.72 -9.21 6.65
N GLN A 76 22.29 -8.05 7.18
CA GLN A 76 21.31 -7.20 6.51
C GLN A 76 21.85 -6.66 5.17
N GLU A 77 23.11 -6.21 5.12
CA GLU A 77 23.72 -5.69 3.90
C GLU A 77 23.96 -6.79 2.86
N ASN A 78 24.48 -7.96 3.27
CA ASN A 78 24.57 -9.13 2.40
C ASN A 78 23.18 -9.61 1.94
N THR A 79 22.14 -9.53 2.77
CA THR A 79 20.75 -9.84 2.36
C THR A 79 20.22 -8.84 1.34
N ARG A 80 20.51 -7.54 1.47
CA ARG A 80 20.18 -6.51 0.46
C ARG A 80 20.93 -6.76 -0.84
N LEU A 81 22.21 -7.12 -0.78
CA LEU A 81 23.04 -7.46 -1.95
C LEU A 81 22.52 -8.72 -2.66
N LEU A 82 22.21 -9.77 -1.91
CA LEU A 82 21.60 -11.00 -2.45
C LEU A 82 20.21 -10.74 -3.05
N PHE A 83 19.40 -9.86 -2.46
CA PHE A 83 18.12 -9.45 -3.04
C PHE A 83 18.31 -8.67 -4.35
N ALA A 84 19.28 -7.75 -4.41
CA ALA A 84 19.62 -7.01 -5.64
C ALA A 84 20.12 -7.96 -6.74
N HIS A 85 21.03 -8.89 -6.43
CA HIS A 85 21.49 -9.91 -7.37
C HIS A 85 20.38 -10.87 -7.80
N LYS A 86 19.46 -11.25 -6.90
CA LYS A 86 18.26 -12.02 -7.26
C LYS A 86 17.38 -11.23 -8.22
N GLN A 87 17.17 -9.93 -7.98
CA GLN A 87 16.36 -9.08 -8.86
C GLN A 87 17.02 -8.90 -10.24
N GLN A 88 18.34 -8.76 -10.29
CA GLN A 88 19.12 -8.77 -11.54
C GLN A 88 18.98 -10.12 -12.27
N LEU A 89 19.14 -11.24 -11.58
CA LEU A 89 18.96 -12.58 -12.16
C LEU A 89 17.53 -12.80 -12.67
N GLU A 90 16.52 -12.32 -11.96
CA GLU A 90 15.13 -12.33 -12.41
C GLU A 90 14.90 -11.44 -13.63
N GLN A 91 15.64 -10.33 -13.80
CA GLN A 91 15.61 -9.49 -14.99
C GLN A 91 16.30 -10.20 -16.17
N GLU A 92 17.48 -10.78 -15.97
CA GLU A 92 18.19 -11.59 -16.98
C GLU A 92 17.37 -12.79 -17.46
N VAL A 93 16.67 -13.50 -16.55
CA VAL A 93 15.75 -14.58 -16.91
C VAL A 93 14.58 -14.06 -17.76
N LYS A 94 14.05 -12.86 -17.48
CA LYS A 94 12.98 -12.23 -18.28
C LYS A 94 13.51 -11.78 -19.65
N LEU A 95 14.71 -11.19 -19.73
CA LEU A 95 15.37 -10.82 -20.98
C LEU A 95 15.67 -12.05 -21.86
N ARG A 96 16.23 -13.10 -21.27
CA ARG A 96 16.44 -14.39 -21.95
C ARG A 96 15.12 -14.99 -22.42
N GLN A 97 14.06 -14.94 -21.63
CA GLN A 97 12.74 -15.45 -22.04
C GLN A 97 12.14 -14.63 -23.18
N LEU A 98 12.31 -13.30 -23.20
CA LEU A 98 11.92 -12.46 -24.34
C LEU A 98 12.70 -12.83 -25.60
N SER A 99 14.03 -13.00 -25.49
CA SER A 99 14.88 -13.45 -26.60
C SER A 99 14.47 -14.85 -27.12
N CYS A 100 14.16 -15.80 -26.24
CA CYS A 100 13.63 -17.11 -26.64
C CYS A 100 12.25 -17.00 -27.31
N ASN A 101 11.33 -16.18 -26.79
CA ASN A 101 10.02 -15.96 -27.41
C ASN A 101 10.13 -15.31 -28.81
N GLU A 102 11.15 -14.47 -29.02
CA GLU A 102 11.45 -13.86 -30.31
C GLU A 102 12.12 -14.85 -31.28
N ALA A 103 13.05 -15.68 -30.81
CA ALA A 103 13.58 -16.80 -31.59
C ALA A 103 12.47 -17.79 -32.00
N ASP A 104 11.63 -18.23 -31.06
CA ASP A 104 10.44 -19.07 -31.32
C ASP A 104 9.48 -18.42 -32.32
N ARG A 105 9.42 -17.08 -32.38
CA ARG A 105 8.63 -16.35 -33.37
C ARG A 105 9.32 -16.37 -34.73
N LEU A 106 10.60 -16.04 -34.80
CA LEU A 106 11.38 -16.05 -36.04
C LEU A 106 11.39 -17.45 -36.67
N ASP A 107 11.50 -18.52 -35.89
CA ASP A 107 11.38 -19.91 -36.38
C ASP A 107 9.99 -20.21 -36.95
N ARG A 108 8.91 -19.70 -36.33
CA ARG A 108 7.55 -19.81 -36.89
C ARG A 108 7.40 -19.03 -38.20
N ASP A 109 7.93 -17.81 -38.24
CA ASP A 109 7.90 -16.94 -39.42
C ASP A 109 8.72 -17.59 -40.57
N ILE A 110 9.89 -18.18 -40.27
CA ILE A 110 10.72 -19.00 -41.20
C ILE A 110 9.94 -20.24 -41.70
N ILE A 111 9.28 -20.97 -40.80
CA ILE A 111 8.47 -22.14 -41.15
C ILE A 111 7.30 -21.75 -42.08
N ASP A 112 6.64 -20.62 -41.83
CA ASP A 112 5.52 -20.16 -42.64
C ASP A 112 5.96 -19.56 -43.98
N CYS A 113 7.08 -18.83 -44.04
CA CYS A 113 7.74 -18.48 -45.30
C CYS A 113 8.17 -19.74 -46.08
N GLY A 114 8.65 -20.79 -45.39
CA GLY A 114 8.96 -22.08 -45.98
C GLY A 114 7.75 -22.82 -46.56
N LYS A 115 6.57 -22.70 -45.93
CA LYS A 115 5.29 -23.19 -46.49
C LYS A 115 4.89 -22.38 -47.72
N GLN A 116 4.91 -21.05 -47.64
CA GLN A 116 4.58 -20.16 -48.76
C GLN A 116 5.48 -20.42 -49.98
N SER A 117 6.79 -20.61 -49.76
CA SER A 117 7.75 -21.01 -50.81
C SER A 117 7.38 -22.35 -51.46
N LYS A 118 7.03 -23.37 -50.66
CA LYS A 118 6.58 -24.68 -51.16
C LYS A 118 5.26 -24.60 -51.92
N ASP A 119 4.30 -23.78 -51.46
CA ASP A 119 3.03 -23.56 -52.16
C ASP A 119 3.24 -22.82 -53.48
N ILE A 120 4.10 -21.80 -53.51
CA ILE A 120 4.52 -21.09 -54.73
C ILE A 120 5.19 -22.05 -55.71
N ASN A 121 6.14 -22.86 -55.27
CA ASN A 121 6.81 -23.86 -56.11
C ASN A 121 5.80 -24.88 -56.66
N SER A 122 4.93 -25.45 -55.81
CA SER A 122 3.89 -26.38 -56.28
C SER A 122 2.87 -25.75 -57.24
N ARG A 123 2.71 -24.41 -57.22
CA ARG A 123 1.91 -23.64 -58.17
C ARG A 123 2.68 -23.40 -59.47
N ILE A 124 3.98 -23.15 -59.40
CA ILE A 124 4.88 -23.12 -60.57
C ILE A 124 4.89 -24.48 -61.27
N ASP A 125 5.07 -25.59 -60.55
CA ASP A 125 5.04 -26.96 -61.08
C ASP A 125 3.70 -27.26 -61.79
N ARG A 126 2.59 -26.87 -61.17
CA ARG A 126 1.23 -26.99 -61.75
C ARG A 126 1.07 -26.14 -63.01
N LEU A 127 1.64 -24.93 -63.05
CA LEU A 127 1.62 -24.06 -64.22
C LEU A 127 2.51 -24.60 -65.35
N GLN A 128 3.74 -25.03 -65.06
CA GLN A 128 4.64 -25.69 -66.02
C GLN A 128 4.00 -26.96 -66.60
N SER A 129 3.42 -27.80 -65.74
CA SER A 129 2.64 -28.99 -66.14
C SER A 129 1.38 -28.65 -66.93
N SER A 130 0.82 -27.45 -66.79
CA SER A 130 -0.27 -26.94 -67.63
C SER A 130 0.24 -26.47 -68.98
N ILE A 131 1.32 -25.69 -69.01
CA ILE A 131 1.99 -25.18 -70.22
C ILE A 131 2.46 -26.34 -71.10
N ALA A 132 3.12 -27.36 -70.54
CA ALA A 132 3.56 -28.55 -71.29
C ALA A 132 2.38 -29.32 -71.93
N ARG A 133 1.24 -29.42 -71.23
CA ARG A 133 0.02 -30.05 -71.78
C ARG A 133 -0.66 -29.17 -72.84
N LEU A 134 -0.63 -27.84 -72.68
CA LEU A 134 -1.18 -26.89 -73.66
C LEU A 134 -0.34 -26.84 -74.93
N LEU A 135 0.99 -26.87 -74.82
CA LEU A 135 1.91 -26.99 -75.95
C LEU A 135 1.67 -28.30 -76.71
N LYS A 136 1.69 -29.45 -76.01
CA LYS A 136 1.42 -30.76 -76.64
C LYS A 136 0.02 -30.84 -77.29
N LYS A 137 -0.97 -30.11 -76.76
CA LYS A 137 -2.30 -30.00 -77.39
C LYS A 137 -2.31 -29.02 -78.58
N ALA A 138 -1.52 -27.96 -78.56
CA ALA A 138 -1.34 -27.09 -79.72
C ALA A 138 -0.66 -27.85 -80.88
N ASP A 139 0.31 -28.72 -80.57
CA ASP A 139 0.96 -29.59 -81.56
C ASP A 139 -0.01 -30.64 -82.14
N SER A 140 -0.88 -31.25 -81.33
CA SER A 140 -1.90 -32.19 -81.86
C SER A 140 -2.93 -31.46 -82.74
N LEU A 141 -3.47 -30.33 -82.27
CA LEU A 141 -4.39 -29.48 -83.05
C LEU A 141 -3.75 -29.00 -84.37
N LYS A 142 -2.45 -28.73 -84.38
CA LYS A 142 -1.71 -28.35 -85.60
C LYS A 142 -1.63 -29.51 -86.60
N GLY A 143 -1.49 -30.76 -86.12
CA GLY A 143 -1.59 -31.96 -86.96
C GLY A 143 -3.00 -32.19 -87.50
N GLU A 144 -4.01 -32.09 -86.63
CA GLU A 144 -5.43 -32.23 -86.95
C GLU A 144 -5.86 -31.23 -88.05
N VAL A 145 -5.57 -29.94 -87.87
CA VAL A 145 -5.88 -28.85 -88.83
C VAL A 145 -5.15 -29.03 -90.18
N CYS A 146 -3.96 -29.64 -90.20
CA CYS A 146 -3.27 -29.97 -91.45
C CYS A 146 -3.93 -31.13 -92.20
N GLY A 147 -4.49 -32.12 -91.50
CA GLY A 147 -5.22 -33.24 -92.11
C GLY A 147 -6.61 -32.85 -92.62
N GLU A 148 -7.40 -32.15 -91.79
CA GLU A 148 -8.78 -31.76 -92.13
C GLU A 148 -8.87 -30.89 -93.39
N ARG A 149 -7.83 -30.08 -93.67
CA ARG A 149 -7.76 -29.21 -94.85
C ARG A 149 -7.85 -29.97 -96.18
N GLY A 150 -7.38 -31.22 -96.24
CA GLY A 150 -7.52 -32.08 -97.43
C GLY A 150 -8.97 -32.53 -97.65
N ALA A 151 -9.55 -33.18 -96.64
CA ALA A 151 -10.93 -33.69 -96.69
C ALA A 151 -11.95 -32.56 -96.96
N LEU A 152 -11.77 -31.38 -96.37
CA LEU A 152 -12.65 -30.22 -96.56
C LEU A 152 -12.73 -29.72 -98.02
N GLN A 153 -11.82 -30.15 -98.90
CA GLN A 153 -11.81 -29.77 -100.31
C GLN A 153 -12.65 -30.73 -101.18
N GLU A 154 -12.76 -32.01 -100.77
CA GLU A 154 -13.59 -33.02 -101.44
C GLU A 154 -15.08 -32.88 -101.08
N TRP A 155 -15.39 -32.71 -99.78
CA TRP A 155 -16.78 -32.62 -99.29
C TRP A 155 -17.55 -31.39 -99.78
N ARG A 156 -16.86 -30.30 -100.15
CA ARG A 156 -17.49 -29.09 -100.73
C ARG A 156 -18.18 -29.40 -102.06
N ALA A 157 -17.53 -30.17 -102.93
CA ALA A 157 -18.04 -30.52 -104.25
C ALA A 157 -19.29 -31.42 -104.22
N ALA A 158 -19.67 -31.96 -103.06
CA ALA A 158 -20.88 -32.74 -102.86
C ALA A 158 -22.07 -31.89 -102.35
N LEU A 159 -21.82 -31.02 -101.36
CA LEU A 159 -22.87 -30.33 -100.59
C LEU A 159 -23.59 -29.19 -101.32
N GLU A 160 -22.98 -28.61 -102.36
CA GLU A 160 -23.53 -27.45 -103.08
C GLU A 160 -24.84 -27.72 -103.85
N ARG A 161 -25.27 -28.98 -104.02
CA ARG A 161 -26.43 -29.34 -104.86
C ARG A 161 -27.77 -29.54 -104.15
N SER A 162 -27.82 -29.58 -102.82
CA SER A 162 -29.08 -29.93 -102.12
C SER A 162 -29.29 -29.35 -100.71
N ALA A 163 -28.47 -28.39 -100.28
CA ALA A 163 -28.45 -27.94 -98.88
C ALA A 163 -29.13 -26.57 -98.59
N GLY A 164 -29.53 -25.82 -99.61
CA GLY A 164 -29.88 -24.38 -99.51
C GLY A 164 -30.91 -24.04 -98.42
N ASP A 165 -32.15 -24.47 -98.58
CA ASP A 165 -33.28 -23.92 -97.82
C ASP A 165 -33.33 -24.40 -96.36
N ILE A 166 -32.96 -25.67 -96.11
CA ILE A 166 -32.88 -26.23 -94.75
C ILE A 166 -31.71 -25.60 -93.99
N SER A 167 -30.60 -25.32 -94.66
CA SER A 167 -29.44 -24.65 -94.06
C SER A 167 -29.78 -23.25 -93.54
N ALA A 168 -30.66 -22.49 -94.20
CA ALA A 168 -30.99 -21.13 -93.77
C ALA A 168 -31.60 -21.07 -92.35
N ILE A 169 -32.58 -21.94 -92.05
CA ILE A 169 -33.28 -21.96 -90.76
C ILE A 169 -32.35 -22.46 -89.63
N GLU A 170 -31.54 -23.47 -89.91
CA GLU A 170 -30.51 -23.91 -88.96
C GLU A 170 -29.41 -22.87 -88.76
N GLN A 171 -29.04 -22.10 -89.78
CA GLN A 171 -28.00 -21.07 -89.67
C GLN A 171 -28.44 -19.93 -88.73
N PHE A 172 -29.66 -19.41 -88.84
CA PHE A 172 -30.11 -18.34 -87.93
C PHE A 172 -30.14 -18.81 -86.47
N THR A 173 -30.71 -19.98 -86.20
CA THR A 173 -30.77 -20.55 -84.84
C THR A 173 -29.38 -20.86 -84.26
N LYS A 174 -28.45 -21.39 -85.07
CA LYS A 174 -27.05 -21.62 -84.67
C LYS A 174 -26.30 -20.30 -84.48
N GLN A 175 -26.54 -19.29 -85.32
CA GLN A 175 -25.94 -17.95 -85.18
C GLN A 175 -26.36 -17.28 -83.87
N ASP A 176 -27.65 -17.20 -83.56
CA ASP A 176 -28.09 -16.49 -82.36
C ASP A 176 -27.69 -17.21 -81.07
N LEU A 177 -27.70 -18.56 -81.07
CA LEU A 177 -27.17 -19.36 -79.97
C LEU A 177 -25.64 -19.22 -79.81
N SER A 178 -24.91 -18.91 -80.88
CA SER A 178 -23.48 -18.55 -80.84
C SER A 178 -23.25 -17.12 -80.31
N LYS A 179 -24.07 -16.14 -80.73
CA LYS A 179 -24.04 -14.75 -80.25
C LYS A 179 -24.35 -14.69 -78.77
N ALA A 180 -25.34 -15.44 -78.30
CA ALA A 180 -25.68 -15.57 -76.88
C ALA A 180 -24.49 -16.10 -76.05
N LYS A 181 -23.81 -17.15 -76.53
CA LYS A 181 -22.59 -17.68 -75.89
C LYS A 181 -21.41 -16.70 -75.93
N ALA A 182 -21.26 -15.93 -77.01
CA ALA A 182 -20.24 -14.89 -77.13
C ALA A 182 -20.49 -13.72 -76.16
N LEU A 183 -21.75 -13.28 -76.02
CA LEU A 183 -22.16 -12.24 -75.08
C LEU A 183 -22.04 -12.71 -73.63
N GLU A 184 -22.44 -13.94 -73.31
CA GLU A 184 -22.29 -14.50 -71.96
C GLU A 184 -20.82 -14.67 -71.56
N THR A 185 -19.97 -15.18 -72.45
CA THR A 185 -18.52 -15.25 -72.17
C THR A 185 -17.86 -13.86 -72.09
N LYS A 186 -18.33 -12.86 -72.85
CA LYS A 186 -17.93 -11.46 -72.68
C LYS A 186 -18.37 -10.89 -71.33
N ARG A 187 -19.62 -11.17 -70.89
CA ARG A 187 -20.15 -10.78 -69.58
C ARG A 187 -19.35 -11.41 -68.44
N GLN A 188 -18.99 -12.68 -68.55
CA GLN A 188 -18.16 -13.38 -67.56
C GLN A 188 -16.74 -12.81 -67.48
N LYS A 189 -16.11 -12.47 -68.61
CA LYS A 189 -14.80 -11.78 -68.65
C LYS A 189 -14.87 -10.40 -68.00
N LEU A 190 -15.82 -9.57 -68.42
CA LEU A 190 -16.05 -8.24 -67.85
C LEU A 190 -16.37 -8.29 -66.36
N LYS A 191 -17.09 -9.32 -65.89
CA LYS A 191 -17.31 -9.52 -64.45
C LYS A 191 -16.00 -9.89 -63.73
N LEU A 192 -15.20 -10.81 -64.26
CA LEU A 192 -13.90 -11.14 -63.66
C LEU A 192 -12.92 -9.96 -63.65
N GLU A 193 -13.01 -9.06 -64.63
CA GLU A 193 -12.26 -7.81 -64.67
C GLU A 193 -12.78 -6.78 -63.66
N HIS A 194 -14.10 -6.59 -63.56
CA HIS A 194 -14.75 -5.79 -62.51
C HIS A 194 -14.36 -6.27 -61.11
N ASP A 195 -14.53 -7.56 -60.83
CA ASP A 195 -14.31 -8.14 -59.50
C ASP A 195 -12.82 -8.00 -59.10
N ARG A 196 -11.88 -8.22 -60.03
CA ARG A 196 -10.44 -7.93 -59.81
C ARG A 196 -10.13 -6.46 -59.55
N MET A 197 -10.80 -5.54 -60.25
CA MET A 197 -10.59 -4.10 -60.06
C MET A 197 -11.21 -3.63 -58.74
N HIS A 198 -12.34 -4.22 -58.32
CA HIS A 198 -12.94 -4.02 -57.01
C HIS A 198 -12.03 -4.53 -55.88
N ASP A 199 -11.53 -5.76 -55.98
CA ASP A 199 -10.55 -6.32 -55.04
C ASP A 199 -9.29 -5.45 -54.95
N ARG A 200 -8.76 -4.99 -56.09
CA ARG A 200 -7.59 -4.09 -56.13
C ARG A 200 -7.88 -2.75 -55.45
N LEU A 201 -9.05 -2.16 -55.68
CA LEU A 201 -9.45 -0.89 -55.09
C LEU A 201 -9.71 -1.02 -53.58
N ALA A 202 -10.34 -2.11 -53.14
CA ALA A 202 -10.52 -2.43 -51.72
C ALA A 202 -9.18 -2.61 -50.99
N ASN A 203 -8.21 -3.30 -51.61
CA ASN A 203 -6.85 -3.41 -51.08
C ASN A 203 -6.13 -2.05 -51.01
N LEU A 204 -6.26 -1.20 -52.03
CA LEU A 204 -5.68 0.15 -52.03
C LEU A 204 -6.29 1.04 -50.93
N VAL A 205 -7.61 1.00 -50.73
CA VAL A 205 -8.30 1.72 -49.64
C VAL A 205 -7.89 1.15 -48.27
N SER A 206 -7.75 -0.16 -48.13
CA SER A 206 -7.29 -0.79 -46.89
C SER A 206 -5.88 -0.32 -46.53
N ASN A 207 -4.96 -0.34 -47.50
CA ASN A 207 -3.58 0.13 -47.34
C ASN A 207 -3.54 1.63 -47.02
N LEU A 208 -4.25 2.47 -47.78
CA LEU A 208 -4.32 3.92 -47.51
C LEU A 208 -4.77 4.19 -46.07
N SER A 209 -5.85 3.53 -45.63
CA SER A 209 -6.32 3.68 -44.24
C SER A 209 -5.31 3.22 -43.20
N ALA A 210 -4.39 2.30 -43.54
CA ALA A 210 -3.35 1.81 -42.63
C ALA A 210 -2.19 2.81 -42.51
N GLU A 211 -1.82 3.44 -43.63
CA GLU A 211 -0.85 4.54 -43.68
C GLU A 211 -1.39 5.81 -43.00
N GLU A 212 -2.66 6.18 -43.23
CA GLU A 212 -3.33 7.28 -42.52
C GLU A 212 -3.26 7.07 -41.00
N ARG A 213 -3.65 5.88 -40.52
CA ARG A 213 -3.52 5.49 -39.10
C ARG A 213 -2.07 5.45 -38.62
N ALA A 214 -1.08 5.24 -39.49
CA ALA A 214 0.34 5.30 -39.14
C ALA A 214 0.80 6.74 -38.97
N CYS A 215 0.45 7.63 -39.90
CA CYS A 215 0.68 9.07 -39.83
C CYS A 215 0.02 9.71 -38.59
N GLU A 216 -1.20 9.28 -38.23
CA GLU A 216 -1.84 9.68 -36.97
C GLU A 216 -0.99 9.30 -35.74
N ARG A 217 -0.54 8.05 -35.65
CA ARG A 217 0.31 7.57 -34.53
C ARG A 217 1.65 8.30 -34.46
N ILE A 218 2.30 8.51 -35.61
CA ILE A 218 3.56 9.26 -35.70
C ILE A 218 3.34 10.72 -35.25
N SER A 219 2.23 11.34 -35.65
CA SER A 219 1.88 12.71 -35.25
C SER A 219 1.68 12.83 -33.72
N VAL A 220 1.01 11.85 -33.10
CA VAL A 220 0.87 11.77 -31.64
C VAL A 220 2.24 11.61 -30.96
N GLN A 221 3.08 10.69 -31.43
CA GLN A 221 4.42 10.46 -30.89
C GLN A 221 5.33 11.70 -31.02
N VAL A 222 5.22 12.46 -32.12
CA VAL A 222 5.94 13.74 -32.28
C VAL A 222 5.44 14.78 -31.28
N MET A 223 4.13 14.90 -31.06
CA MET A 223 3.58 15.82 -30.05
C MET A 223 3.99 15.44 -28.63
N GLU A 224 3.95 14.16 -28.28
CA GLU A 224 4.43 13.62 -26.99
C GLU A 224 5.93 13.91 -26.81
N GLY A 225 6.76 13.65 -27.82
CA GLY A 225 8.20 13.92 -27.78
C GLY A 225 8.54 15.42 -27.69
N MET A 226 7.72 16.30 -28.27
CA MET A 226 7.87 17.76 -28.13
C MET A 226 7.49 18.24 -26.73
N GLU A 227 6.43 17.70 -26.13
CA GLU A 227 6.06 18.05 -24.75
C GLU A 227 7.07 17.50 -23.74
N GLN A 228 7.60 16.29 -23.95
CA GLN A 228 8.72 15.73 -23.17
C GLN A 228 9.97 16.61 -23.26
N ARG A 229 10.35 17.06 -24.48
CA ARG A 229 11.45 18.03 -24.66
C ARG A 229 11.18 19.34 -23.92
N LYS A 230 9.95 19.87 -23.98
CA LYS A 230 9.54 21.10 -23.29
C LYS A 230 9.62 20.96 -21.77
N GLN A 231 9.20 19.83 -21.21
CA GLN A 231 9.36 19.52 -19.79
C GLN A 231 10.83 19.39 -19.39
N MET A 232 11.64 18.68 -20.18
CA MET A 232 13.10 18.55 -19.94
C MET A 232 13.79 19.93 -19.96
N MET A 233 13.45 20.79 -20.92
CA MET A 233 14.01 22.15 -21.00
C MET A 233 13.57 23.01 -19.80
N ALA A 234 12.33 22.89 -19.34
CA ALA A 234 11.85 23.58 -18.14
C ALA A 234 12.53 23.10 -16.85
N MET A 235 12.75 21.79 -16.71
CA MET A 235 13.54 21.23 -15.60
C MET A 235 14.99 21.69 -15.65
N TRP A 236 15.59 21.77 -16.85
CA TRP A 236 16.96 22.24 -17.02
C TRP A 236 17.11 23.73 -16.71
N THR A 237 16.18 24.59 -17.15
CA THR A 237 16.19 26.01 -16.75
C THR A 237 15.98 26.17 -15.26
N ALA A 238 15.09 25.40 -14.62
CA ALA A 238 14.91 25.43 -13.17
C ALA A 238 16.18 24.97 -12.41
N ALA A 239 16.92 23.98 -12.92
CA ALA A 239 18.20 23.56 -12.36
C ALA A 239 19.28 24.65 -12.51
N VAL A 240 19.34 25.32 -13.67
CA VAL A 240 20.26 26.46 -13.90
C VAL A 240 19.88 27.67 -13.05
N GLU A 241 18.60 27.96 -12.83
CA GLU A 241 18.13 28.98 -11.87
C GLU A 241 18.55 28.61 -10.44
N ASN A 242 18.41 27.34 -10.03
CA ASN A 242 18.83 26.88 -8.69
C ASN A 242 20.35 26.95 -8.49
N LEU A 243 21.15 26.60 -9.50
CA LEU A 243 22.61 26.75 -9.45
C LEU A 243 23.02 28.22 -9.35
N ARG A 244 22.39 29.12 -10.13
CA ARG A 244 22.64 30.57 -10.04
C ARG A 244 22.27 31.15 -8.68
N GLN A 245 21.18 30.67 -8.06
CA GLN A 245 20.81 31.06 -6.70
C GLN A 245 21.87 30.61 -5.69
N ARG A 246 22.35 29.36 -5.77
CA ARG A 246 23.45 28.87 -4.92
C ARG A 246 24.73 29.69 -5.12
N ASP A 247 25.06 30.07 -6.36
CA ASP A 247 26.23 30.92 -6.63
C ASP A 247 26.10 32.32 -6.01
N THR A 248 24.90 32.90 -5.93
CA THR A 248 24.67 34.15 -5.19
C THR A 248 24.68 33.94 -3.68
N ASP A 249 24.09 32.85 -3.18
CA ASP A 249 24.08 32.53 -1.76
C ASP A 249 25.52 32.27 -1.25
N ILE A 250 26.36 31.59 -2.04
CA ILE A 250 27.79 31.37 -1.76
C ILE A 250 28.58 32.69 -1.75
N ARG A 251 28.22 33.68 -2.58
CA ARG A 251 28.84 35.02 -2.51
C ARG A 251 28.45 35.74 -1.24
N HIS A 252 27.16 35.76 -0.89
CA HIS A 252 26.70 36.37 0.35
C HIS A 252 27.28 35.71 1.60
N ILE A 253 27.45 34.38 1.60
CA ILE A 253 28.14 33.66 2.68
C ILE A 253 29.63 34.04 2.77
N ARG A 254 30.32 34.28 1.64
CA ARG A 254 31.70 34.78 1.63
C ARG A 254 31.81 36.25 2.07
N GLU A 255 30.84 37.08 1.68
CA GLU A 255 30.74 38.47 2.11
C GLU A 255 30.51 38.56 3.63
N ASP A 256 29.52 37.83 4.15
CA ASP A 256 29.24 37.75 5.59
C ASP A 256 30.42 37.10 6.37
N TYR A 257 31.13 36.12 5.79
CA TYR A 257 32.34 35.55 6.41
C TYR A 257 33.50 36.56 6.48
N ALA A 258 33.74 37.34 5.42
CA ALA A 258 34.78 38.37 5.42
C ALA A 258 34.48 39.49 6.43
N VAL A 259 33.21 39.82 6.66
CA VAL A 259 32.80 40.73 7.75
C VAL A 259 33.08 40.12 9.11
N LEU A 260 32.73 38.85 9.35
CA LEU A 260 33.02 38.14 10.61
C LEU A 260 34.52 37.99 10.87
N GLU A 261 35.34 37.79 9.83
CA GLU A 261 36.80 37.74 9.92
C GLU A 261 37.38 39.13 10.26
N ALA A 262 36.82 40.21 9.72
CA ALA A 262 37.19 41.57 10.11
C ALA A 262 36.77 41.92 11.55
N GLU A 263 35.56 41.54 11.98
CA GLU A 263 35.08 41.71 13.36
C GLU A 263 35.95 40.91 14.35
N ALA A 264 36.31 39.66 14.02
CA ALA A 264 37.20 38.83 14.83
C ALA A 264 38.62 39.40 14.94
N ASN A 265 39.18 39.92 13.84
CA ASN A 265 40.48 40.59 13.86
C ASN A 265 40.46 41.87 14.72
N ASN A 266 39.42 42.69 14.60
CA ASN A 266 39.24 43.90 15.43
C ASN A 266 39.14 43.55 16.92
N ILE A 267 38.36 42.52 17.30
CA ILE A 267 38.30 42.02 18.69
C ILE A 267 39.69 41.53 19.14
N ALA A 268 40.42 40.81 18.29
CA ALA A 268 41.78 40.36 18.58
C ALA A 268 42.82 41.51 18.67
N GLU A 269 42.53 42.69 18.11
CA GLU A 269 43.31 43.92 18.30
C GLU A 269 42.95 44.61 19.62
N GLN A 270 41.67 44.79 19.91
CA GLN A 270 41.19 45.32 21.18
C GLN A 270 41.70 44.49 22.37
N CYS A 271 41.72 43.16 22.28
CA CYS A 271 42.31 42.30 23.31
C CYS A 271 43.83 42.50 23.46
N ARG A 272 44.57 42.71 22.35
CA ARG A 272 46.01 43.02 22.40
C ARG A 272 46.27 44.39 23.04
N GLU A 273 45.48 45.40 22.70
CA GLU A 273 45.55 46.74 23.28
C GLU A 273 45.21 46.76 24.77
N GLN A 274 44.11 46.11 25.17
CA GLN A 274 43.72 45.96 26.58
C GLN A 274 44.78 45.21 27.38
N GLN A 275 45.41 44.17 26.82
CA GLN A 275 46.46 43.44 27.51
C GLN A 275 47.75 44.27 27.63
N ALA A 276 48.16 44.98 26.57
CA ALA A 276 49.28 45.92 26.62
C ALA A 276 49.03 47.05 27.64
N PHE A 277 47.81 47.58 27.72
CA PHE A 277 47.41 48.54 28.74
C PHE A 277 47.47 47.93 30.15
N CYS A 278 46.97 46.70 30.35
CA CYS A 278 47.08 46.02 31.65
C CYS A 278 48.55 45.84 32.08
N ASP A 279 49.43 45.45 31.17
CA ASP A 279 50.86 45.28 31.46
C ASP A 279 51.57 46.62 31.68
N GLN A 280 51.16 47.69 30.98
CA GLN A 280 51.62 49.05 31.27
C GLN A 280 51.17 49.52 32.67
N GLN A 281 49.91 49.28 33.07
CA GLN A 281 49.44 49.64 34.41
C GLN A 281 50.08 48.80 35.52
N ARG A 282 50.43 47.53 35.26
CA ARG A 282 51.28 46.73 36.16
C ARG A 282 52.65 47.39 36.33
N GLY A 283 53.29 47.81 35.24
CA GLY A 283 54.55 48.57 35.28
C GLY A 283 54.44 49.86 36.12
N ASN A 284 53.47 50.71 35.79
CA ASN A 284 53.19 51.96 36.51
C ASN A 284 52.98 51.73 38.02
N ASN A 285 52.24 50.69 38.41
CA ASN A 285 52.04 50.35 39.82
C ASN A 285 53.34 49.88 40.49
N MET A 286 54.17 49.07 39.83
CA MET A 286 55.46 48.66 40.38
C MET A 286 56.43 49.84 40.56
N ASP A 287 56.38 50.84 39.68
CA ASP A 287 57.16 52.09 39.83
C ASP A 287 56.61 52.96 40.97
N ALA A 288 55.28 53.10 41.07
CA ALA A 288 54.65 53.80 42.19
C ALA A 288 54.92 53.12 43.55
N GLU A 289 54.99 51.79 43.60
CA GLU A 289 55.41 51.03 44.79
C GLU A 289 56.87 51.31 45.16
N ARG A 290 57.79 51.33 44.19
CA ARG A 290 59.21 51.68 44.41
C ARG A 290 59.36 53.11 44.94
N ASP A 291 58.68 54.07 44.34
CA ASP A 291 58.69 55.46 44.79
C ASP A 291 58.09 55.60 46.21
N ASN A 292 57.00 54.91 46.51
CA ASN A 292 56.38 54.91 47.84
C ASN A 292 57.33 54.30 48.89
N MET A 293 58.04 53.20 48.59
CA MET A 293 59.10 52.67 49.45
C MET A 293 60.24 53.68 49.64
N GLY A 294 60.68 54.37 48.57
CA GLY A 294 61.70 55.41 48.64
C GLY A 294 61.28 56.61 49.50
N MET A 295 60.02 57.05 49.39
CA MET A 295 59.46 58.10 50.24
C MET A 295 59.31 57.63 51.69
N MET A 296 58.92 56.38 51.94
CA MET A 296 58.84 55.80 53.29
C MET A 296 60.21 55.73 53.96
N GLN A 297 61.27 55.37 53.21
CA GLN A 297 62.65 55.41 53.70
C GLN A 297 63.08 56.84 54.05
N ARG A 298 62.87 57.82 53.15
CA ARG A 298 63.15 59.24 53.41
C ARG A 298 62.40 59.77 54.64
N LEU A 299 61.14 59.38 54.81
CA LEU A 299 60.31 59.78 55.95
C LEU A 299 60.79 59.15 57.26
N SER A 300 61.31 57.91 57.24
CA SER A 300 61.96 57.28 58.40
C SER A 300 63.26 58.00 58.79
N GLN A 301 64.07 58.41 57.80
CA GLN A 301 65.28 59.19 58.03
C GLN A 301 64.96 60.58 58.62
N LEU A 302 63.93 61.26 58.10
CA LEU A 302 63.47 62.55 58.64
C LEU A 302 63.00 62.43 60.10
N ARG A 303 62.30 61.34 60.46
CA ARG A 303 61.87 61.06 61.84
C ARG A 303 63.07 60.83 62.78
N LEU A 304 64.08 60.10 62.32
CA LEU A 304 65.33 59.89 63.07
C LEU A 304 66.08 61.20 63.31
N ALA A 305 66.26 62.02 62.28
CA ALA A 305 66.91 63.33 62.40
C ALA A 305 66.11 64.29 63.30
N TYR A 306 64.77 64.27 63.21
CA TYR A 306 63.92 65.06 64.10
C TYR A 306 64.04 64.63 65.57
N GLN A 307 64.08 63.32 65.84
CA GLN A 307 64.29 62.81 67.20
C GLN A 307 65.64 63.26 67.77
N GLN A 308 66.72 63.15 66.98
CA GLN A 308 68.06 63.62 67.38
C GLN A 308 68.05 65.12 67.74
N ILE A 309 67.41 65.95 66.93
CA ILE A 309 67.26 67.39 67.20
C ILE A 309 66.41 67.63 68.46
N CYS A 310 65.37 66.84 68.73
CA CYS A 310 64.62 66.92 69.98
C CYS A 310 65.49 66.57 71.19
N ASP A 311 66.26 65.48 71.12
CA ASP A 311 67.14 65.03 72.20
C ASP A 311 68.23 66.10 72.48
N GLU A 312 68.86 66.66 71.43
CA GLU A 312 69.80 67.80 71.52
C GLU A 312 69.17 69.03 72.19
N ASN A 313 67.93 69.41 71.83
CA ASN A 313 67.25 70.53 72.48
C ASN A 313 66.99 70.26 73.97
N THR A 314 66.65 69.03 74.38
CA THR A 314 66.49 68.71 75.81
C THR A 314 67.80 68.78 76.59
N ALA A 315 68.94 68.47 75.96
CA ALA A 315 70.25 68.66 76.56
C ALA A 315 70.54 70.16 76.76
N LEU A 316 70.35 70.99 75.73
CA LEU A 316 70.56 72.45 75.79
C LEU A 316 69.65 73.15 76.80
N ASP A 317 68.40 72.72 76.94
CA ASP A 317 67.46 73.25 77.95
C ASP A 317 67.91 72.90 79.38
N SER A 318 68.49 71.70 79.57
CA SER A 318 69.10 71.30 80.84
C SER A 318 70.37 72.11 81.17
N GLU A 319 71.21 72.43 80.17
CA GLU A 319 72.37 73.31 80.32
C GLU A 319 71.96 74.75 80.66
N MET A 320 70.95 75.29 79.98
CA MET A 320 70.36 76.59 80.31
C MET A 320 69.87 76.61 81.77
N HIS A 321 69.18 75.56 82.23
CA HIS A 321 68.76 75.46 83.62
C HIS A 321 69.92 75.26 84.63
N CYS A 322 71.08 74.75 84.22
CA CYS A 322 72.31 74.82 85.03
C CYS A 322 72.83 76.26 85.12
N LEU A 323 73.03 76.94 83.98
CA LEU A 323 73.53 78.31 83.91
C LEU A 323 72.61 79.33 84.61
N GLN A 324 71.29 79.14 84.57
CA GLN A 324 70.33 79.94 85.34
C GLN A 324 70.52 79.80 86.86
N ARG A 325 70.85 78.59 87.35
CA ARG A 325 71.15 78.37 88.78
C ARG A 325 72.48 78.99 89.17
N GLU A 326 73.48 78.93 88.31
CA GLU A 326 74.77 79.62 88.53
C GLU A 326 74.61 81.14 88.55
N LEU A 327 73.86 81.72 87.61
CA LEU A 327 73.54 83.15 87.59
C LEU A 327 72.74 83.59 88.83
N SER A 328 71.81 82.76 89.32
CA SER A 328 71.09 83.00 90.57
C SER A 328 72.05 83.01 91.77
N ASN A 329 72.97 82.03 91.85
CA ASN A 329 73.99 81.99 92.90
C ASN A 329 74.93 83.20 92.85
N MET A 330 75.42 83.56 91.66
CA MET A 330 76.24 84.76 91.43
C MET A 330 75.51 86.02 91.88
N ARG A 331 74.24 86.20 91.48
CA ARG A 331 73.39 87.30 91.93
C ARG A 331 73.26 87.34 93.46
N ASN A 332 73.00 86.19 94.09
CA ASN A 332 72.87 86.10 95.55
C ASN A 332 74.19 86.46 96.27
N THR A 333 75.36 86.18 95.69
CA THR A 333 76.65 86.66 96.23
C THR A 333 76.87 88.15 96.01
N LEU A 334 76.45 88.70 94.87
CA LEU A 334 76.48 90.14 94.58
C LEU A 334 75.57 90.94 95.54
N GLU A 335 74.37 90.44 95.81
CA GLU A 335 73.44 91.07 96.75
C GLU A 335 73.98 91.06 98.19
N LYS A 336 74.72 90.02 98.61
CA LYS A 336 75.46 90.03 99.89
C LYS A 336 76.56 91.09 99.91
N LEU A 337 77.41 91.15 98.88
CA LEU A 337 78.46 92.19 98.77
C LEU A 337 77.87 93.61 98.75
N HIS A 338 76.69 93.82 98.14
CA HIS A 338 75.95 95.09 98.18
C HIS A 338 75.31 95.42 99.53
N MET A 339 75.10 94.44 100.41
CA MET A 339 74.68 94.66 101.81
C MET A 339 75.89 95.01 102.68
N GLU A 340 76.99 94.27 102.54
CA GLU A 340 78.26 94.53 103.24
C GLU A 340 78.83 95.92 102.90
N ASN A 341 78.84 96.29 101.62
CA ASN A 341 79.31 97.61 101.18
C ASN A 341 78.38 98.74 101.66
N ARG A 342 77.07 98.49 101.81
CA ARG A 342 76.16 99.46 102.47
C ARG A 342 76.47 99.61 103.97
N HIS A 343 76.76 98.53 104.68
CA HIS A 343 77.19 98.61 106.08
C HIS A 343 78.49 99.41 106.25
N ILE A 344 79.45 99.24 105.32
CA ILE A 344 80.69 100.02 105.29
C ILE A 344 80.40 101.51 105.03
N MET A 345 79.50 101.84 104.11
CA MET A 345 79.08 103.22 103.84
C MET A 345 78.38 103.87 105.04
N ASP A 346 77.49 103.14 105.74
CA ASP A 346 76.83 103.64 106.95
C ASP A 346 77.84 103.90 108.09
N ASP A 347 78.83 103.02 108.27
CA ASP A 347 79.91 103.21 109.26
C ASP A 347 80.90 104.31 108.87
N GLN A 348 81.08 104.58 107.57
CA GLN A 348 81.83 105.74 107.10
C GLN A 348 81.05 107.03 107.40
N HIS A 349 79.76 107.09 107.07
CA HIS A 349 78.90 108.25 107.31
C HIS A 349 78.79 108.60 108.81
N ARG A 350 78.75 107.59 109.70
CA ARG A 350 78.82 107.78 111.16
C ARG A 350 80.12 108.50 111.61
N LYS A 351 81.26 108.19 110.98
CA LYS A 351 82.55 108.83 111.27
C LYS A 351 82.61 110.24 110.69
N ASP A 352 82.10 110.44 109.47
CA ASP A 352 82.04 111.76 108.83
C ASP A 352 81.15 112.73 109.64
N MET A 353 80.01 112.25 110.17
CA MET A 353 79.16 113.02 111.09
C MET A 353 79.89 113.43 112.38
N ALA A 354 80.69 112.54 112.97
CA ALA A 354 81.51 112.87 114.14
C ALA A 354 82.58 113.94 113.84
N LEU A 355 83.20 113.86 112.65
CA LEU A 355 84.14 114.89 112.17
C LEU A 355 83.45 116.23 111.89
N GLN A 356 82.20 116.23 111.41
CA GLN A 356 81.44 117.45 111.14
C GLN A 356 81.09 118.21 112.42
N VAL A 357 80.79 117.51 113.52
CA VAL A 357 80.59 118.14 114.85
C VAL A 357 81.86 118.85 115.34
N ILE A 358 83.04 118.24 115.13
CA ILE A 358 84.33 118.84 115.50
C ILE A 358 84.63 120.08 114.62
N ASN A 359 84.38 120.00 113.31
CA ASN A 359 84.56 121.14 112.41
C ASN A 359 83.62 122.31 112.73
N ASN A 360 82.36 122.06 113.09
CA ASN A 360 81.43 123.12 113.49
C ASN A 360 81.93 123.88 114.73
N LYS A 361 82.60 123.20 115.68
CA LYS A 361 83.23 123.85 116.84
C LYS A 361 84.44 124.72 116.48
N ILE A 362 85.09 124.47 115.35
CA ILE A 362 86.15 125.30 114.78
C ILE A 362 85.55 126.51 114.01
N GLY A 363 84.31 126.41 113.51
CA GLY A 363 83.55 127.52 112.94
C GLY A 363 83.14 128.58 113.97
N GLU A 364 82.47 128.15 115.05
CA GLU A 364 82.00 129.04 116.14
C GLU A 364 83.10 129.90 116.80
N LEU A 365 84.37 129.51 116.66
CA LEU A 365 85.54 130.22 117.19
C LEU A 365 86.21 131.17 116.18
N LYS A 366 85.82 131.11 114.89
CA LYS A 366 86.29 132.03 113.85
C LYS A 366 85.31 133.18 113.61
N GLU A 367 84.01 132.89 113.69
CA GLU A 367 82.93 133.88 113.51
C GLU A 367 82.94 134.97 114.60
N LYS A 368 83.39 134.63 115.82
CA LYS A 368 83.50 135.56 116.97
C LYS A 368 84.68 136.54 116.90
N LEU A 369 85.44 136.57 115.80
CA LEU A 369 86.57 137.50 115.59
C LEU A 369 86.26 138.58 114.53
N THR A 370 85.13 138.49 113.84
CA THR A 370 84.72 139.45 112.77
C THR A 370 83.55 140.36 113.16
N ASP A 371 82.85 140.07 114.24
CA ASP A 371 81.69 140.85 114.75
C ASP A 371 82.09 142.08 115.62
N SER A 372 83.25 142.68 115.35
CA SER A 372 83.74 143.86 116.09
C SER A 372 84.19 144.98 115.14
N LEU A 373 83.40 146.07 115.11
CA LEU A 373 83.37 147.23 114.16
C LEU A 373 82.41 146.97 112.97
N ASP A 374 81.37 147.77 112.69
CA ASP A 374 80.91 149.02 113.33
C ASP A 374 79.36 149.23 113.28
N LYS A 375 78.82 150.40 113.67
CA LYS A 375 77.47 150.52 114.31
C LYS A 375 76.46 151.53 113.70
N SER A 376 75.15 151.21 113.85
CA SER A 376 74.02 152.10 114.30
C SER A 376 73.37 153.10 113.29
N LYS A 377 72.08 153.54 113.32
CA LYS A 377 70.72 153.20 113.91
C LYS A 377 69.64 154.09 113.16
N SER A 378 68.30 153.95 113.18
CA SER A 378 67.22 153.69 114.19
C SER A 378 66.87 154.88 115.12
N SER A 379 65.62 155.34 115.33
CA SER A 379 64.29 155.05 114.70
C SER A 379 63.20 156.11 115.07
N GLU A 380 62.01 156.01 114.45
CA GLU A 380 60.67 156.48 114.91
C GLU A 380 60.29 157.98 115.05
N LYS A 381 59.36 158.41 114.16
CA LYS A 381 58.00 158.96 114.45
C LYS A 381 57.34 159.31 113.09
N ARG A 382 56.22 158.67 112.69
CA ARG A 382 54.82 158.92 113.10
C ARG A 382 54.49 160.43 113.17
N ALA A 383 53.80 160.99 112.17
CA ALA A 383 52.38 160.79 111.89
C ALA A 383 51.47 161.42 112.96
N LYS A 384 51.26 162.74 112.82
CA LYS A 384 50.14 163.47 113.46
C LYS A 384 49.65 164.69 112.67
N GLU A 385 50.07 164.84 111.42
CA GLU A 385 49.69 165.93 110.50
C GLU A 385 49.09 165.38 109.19
N LEU A 386 48.80 164.07 109.15
CA LEU A 386 48.06 163.39 108.09
C LEU A 386 46.61 163.06 108.49
N GLU A 387 46.18 163.36 109.71
CA GLU A 387 44.81 163.04 110.17
C GLU A 387 43.76 164.02 109.62
N ASP A 388 44.11 165.31 109.43
CA ASP A 388 43.12 166.33 109.06
C ASP A 388 42.82 166.42 107.54
N MET A 389 43.80 166.20 106.66
CA MET A 389 43.58 166.27 105.20
C MET A 389 42.93 165.00 104.60
N LEU A 390 42.82 163.91 105.36
CA LEU A 390 42.40 162.61 104.85
C LEU A 390 40.87 162.43 104.82
N ASN A 391 40.15 163.17 105.67
CA ASN A 391 38.70 163.03 105.87
C ASN A 391 37.82 163.57 104.71
N GLU A 392 38.37 164.34 103.78
CA GLU A 392 37.59 164.94 102.66
C GLU A 392 37.65 164.10 101.37
N GLU A 393 38.78 163.45 101.07
CA GLU A 393 38.96 162.60 99.87
C GLU A 393 38.24 161.25 99.96
N GLU A 394 38.19 160.61 101.15
CA GLU A 394 37.58 159.27 101.31
C GLU A 394 36.09 159.21 100.90
N ARG A 395 35.39 160.35 100.95
CA ARG A 395 33.98 160.45 100.54
C ARG A 395 33.78 160.41 99.02
N TYR A 396 34.79 160.74 98.22
CA TYR A 396 34.70 160.72 96.75
C TYR A 396 35.06 159.36 96.15
N ALA A 397 36.09 158.69 96.70
CA ALA A 397 36.58 157.41 96.18
C ALA A 397 35.56 156.27 96.26
N SER A 398 34.80 156.19 97.37
CA SER A 398 33.94 155.03 97.69
C SER A 398 32.85 154.73 96.64
N GLN A 399 32.26 155.75 96.01
CA GLN A 399 31.22 155.56 94.99
C GLN A 399 31.77 155.00 93.66
N LEU A 400 33.04 155.28 93.32
CA LEU A 400 33.66 154.80 92.09
C LEU A 400 33.91 153.29 92.12
N THR A 401 34.36 152.78 93.27
CA THR A 401 34.64 151.35 93.50
C THR A 401 33.44 150.43 93.24
N VAL A 402 32.22 150.84 93.63
CA VAL A 402 31.01 150.01 93.49
C VAL A 402 30.64 149.79 92.02
N ASN A 403 30.81 150.82 91.18
CA ASN A 403 30.55 150.71 89.74
C ASN A 403 31.57 149.81 89.04
N GLN A 404 32.85 149.88 89.42
CA GLN A 404 33.90 149.03 88.85
C GLN A 404 33.74 147.55 89.23
N GLN A 405 33.29 147.24 90.45
CA GLN A 405 33.02 145.86 90.87
C GLN A 405 31.87 145.22 90.06
N ARG A 406 30.78 145.96 89.78
CA ARG A 406 29.71 145.47 88.89
C ARG A 406 30.20 145.17 87.48
N ALA A 407 31.04 146.03 86.90
CA ALA A 407 31.61 145.82 85.57
C ALA A 407 32.49 144.56 85.50
N MET A 408 33.36 144.34 86.49
CA MET A 408 34.22 143.14 86.55
C MET A 408 33.42 141.85 86.68
N HIS A 409 32.36 141.83 87.51
CA HIS A 409 31.52 140.64 87.69
C HIS A 409 30.82 140.20 86.39
N CYS A 410 30.26 141.15 85.62
CA CYS A 410 29.67 140.86 84.32
C CYS A 410 30.73 140.37 83.31
N SER A 411 31.92 140.98 83.29
CA SER A 411 33.02 140.55 82.41
C SER A 411 33.47 139.11 82.70
N PHE A 412 33.58 138.74 83.98
CA PHE A 412 33.96 137.38 84.40
C PHE A 412 32.94 136.31 83.97
N ILE A 413 31.63 136.60 84.06
CA ILE A 413 30.59 135.67 83.62
C ILE A 413 30.62 135.46 82.10
N GLU A 414 30.81 136.51 81.30
CA GLU A 414 30.93 136.35 79.84
C GLU A 414 32.24 135.65 79.44
N GLN A 415 33.34 135.85 80.17
CA GLN A 415 34.57 135.10 79.96
C GLN A 415 34.43 133.61 80.32
N GLN A 416 33.69 133.26 81.37
CA GLN A 416 33.30 131.88 81.70
C GLN A 416 32.52 131.23 80.55
N LYS A 417 31.47 131.89 80.05
CA LYS A 417 30.67 131.40 78.89
C LYS A 417 31.53 131.23 77.64
N LEU A 418 32.39 132.20 77.34
CA LEU A 418 33.26 132.18 76.16
C LEU A 418 34.34 131.06 76.26
N LEU A 419 34.81 130.73 77.47
CA LEU A 419 35.67 129.57 77.70
C LEU A 419 34.92 128.24 77.53
N ALA A 420 33.68 128.14 78.00
CA ALA A 420 32.84 126.96 77.79
C ALA A 420 32.61 126.70 76.28
N LEU A 421 32.14 127.71 75.54
CA LEU A 421 31.91 127.61 74.09
C LEU A 421 33.20 127.28 73.31
N LYS A 422 34.37 127.83 73.69
CA LYS A 422 35.66 127.47 73.09
C LYS A 422 36.11 126.04 73.41
N ASN A 423 35.60 125.41 74.46
CA ASN A 423 35.90 124.02 74.77
C ASN A 423 34.94 123.07 74.04
N GLU A 424 33.68 123.46 73.87
CA GLU A 424 32.73 122.78 72.97
C GLU A 424 33.21 122.83 71.50
N GLU A 425 33.66 123.99 71.02
CA GLU A 425 34.26 124.15 69.69
C GLU A 425 35.41 123.16 69.44
N LYS A 426 36.34 123.05 70.41
CA LYS A 426 37.45 122.07 70.34
C LYS A 426 36.94 120.63 70.36
N LEU A 427 35.94 120.32 71.17
CA LEU A 427 35.35 118.99 71.24
C LEU A 427 34.71 118.60 69.91
N PHE A 428 33.90 119.46 69.31
CA PHE A 428 33.33 119.26 67.99
C PHE A 428 34.40 119.20 66.89
N HIS A 429 35.46 120.01 66.96
CA HIS A 429 36.58 119.93 66.03
C HIS A 429 37.30 118.57 66.14
N MET A 430 37.54 118.05 67.34
CA MET A 430 38.14 116.73 67.53
C MET A 430 37.21 115.60 67.07
N GLN A 431 35.90 115.70 67.31
CA GLN A 431 34.90 114.77 66.78
C GLN A 431 34.86 114.79 65.24
N LEU A 432 34.90 115.97 64.60
CA LEU A 432 35.00 116.14 63.14
C LEU A 432 36.31 115.59 62.57
N LYS A 433 37.43 115.72 63.30
CA LYS A 433 38.71 115.16 62.90
C LYS A 433 38.72 113.63 63.01
N ALA A 434 38.10 113.08 64.07
CA ALA A 434 37.92 111.65 64.24
C ALA A 434 36.96 111.04 63.20
N SER A 435 35.81 111.67 62.93
CA SER A 435 34.86 111.19 61.92
C SER A 435 35.44 111.27 60.51
N LYS A 436 36.19 112.33 60.16
CA LYS A 436 36.94 112.39 58.89
C LYS A 436 38.01 111.30 58.78
N ALA A 437 38.70 110.95 59.87
CA ALA A 437 39.65 109.85 59.88
C ALA A 437 38.96 108.48 59.74
N VAL A 438 37.76 108.29 60.31
CA VAL A 438 36.93 107.09 60.10
C VAL A 438 36.41 107.03 58.66
N MET A 439 35.90 108.13 58.10
CA MET A 439 35.49 108.22 56.70
C MET A 439 36.64 107.85 55.76
N SER A 440 37.85 108.40 55.98
CA SER A 440 39.05 108.05 55.18
C SER A 440 39.42 106.57 55.28
N LYS A 441 39.28 105.95 56.45
CA LYS A 441 39.48 104.50 56.64
C LYS A 441 38.39 103.64 55.98
N LEU A 442 37.15 104.12 55.95
CA LEU A 442 36.05 103.44 55.25
C LEU A 442 36.19 103.58 53.73
N ASP A 443 36.60 104.75 53.24
CA ASP A 443 36.85 105.06 51.83
C ASP A 443 38.07 104.29 51.27
N THR A 444 39.14 104.13 52.06
CA THR A 444 40.25 103.21 51.71
C THR A 444 39.80 101.75 51.67
N LYS A 445 39.04 101.27 52.68
CA LYS A 445 38.43 99.93 52.64
C LYS A 445 37.47 99.75 51.47
N GLN A 446 36.71 100.77 51.08
CA GLN A 446 35.83 100.72 49.92
C GLN A 446 36.63 100.57 48.63
N ARG A 447 37.75 101.30 48.47
CA ARG A 447 38.68 101.10 47.34
C ARG A 447 39.43 99.77 47.38
N GLU A 448 39.64 99.17 48.55
CA GLU A 448 40.18 97.81 48.68
C GLU A 448 39.15 96.76 48.27
N VAL A 449 37.92 96.85 48.78
CA VAL A 449 36.81 95.95 48.39
C VAL A 449 36.45 96.11 46.92
N GLN A 450 36.51 97.31 46.35
CA GLN A 450 36.32 97.53 44.91
C GLN A 450 37.44 96.90 44.08
N ARG A 451 38.71 96.99 44.50
CA ARG A 451 39.84 96.31 43.84
C ARG A 451 39.78 94.79 44.00
N LEU A 452 39.38 94.29 45.16
CA LEU A 452 39.13 92.86 45.40
C LEU A 452 37.98 92.35 44.55
N LEU A 453 36.87 93.09 44.44
CA LEU A 453 35.74 92.74 43.58
C LEU A 453 36.14 92.80 42.09
N GLN A 454 36.98 93.75 41.69
CA GLN A 454 37.48 93.85 40.31
C GLN A 454 38.43 92.70 39.99
N SER A 455 39.39 92.40 40.87
CA SER A 455 40.27 91.24 40.76
C SER A 455 39.50 89.93 40.80
N GLN A 456 38.47 89.80 41.65
CA GLN A 456 37.58 88.64 41.67
C GLN A 456 36.80 88.51 40.36
N LYS A 457 36.26 89.60 39.80
CA LYS A 457 35.66 89.61 38.47
C LYS A 457 36.65 89.20 37.38
N GLU A 458 37.90 89.67 37.43
CA GLU A 458 38.95 89.30 36.48
C GLU A 458 39.33 87.82 36.61
N THR A 459 39.46 87.29 37.83
CA THR A 459 39.65 85.84 38.05
C THR A 459 38.42 85.03 37.66
N LEU A 460 37.21 85.55 37.84
CA LEU A 460 35.96 84.87 37.48
C LEU A 460 35.76 84.91 35.95
N TYR A 461 36.12 85.99 35.26
CA TYR A 461 36.21 86.01 33.80
C TYR A 461 37.31 85.08 33.28
N ALA A 462 38.47 85.01 33.95
CA ALA A 462 39.54 84.08 33.57
C ALA A 462 39.13 82.60 33.80
N VAL A 463 38.43 82.30 34.91
CA VAL A 463 37.89 80.97 35.21
C VAL A 463 36.72 80.64 34.29
N CYS A 464 35.79 81.56 34.02
CA CYS A 464 34.74 81.37 33.03
C CYS A 464 35.32 81.17 31.63
N TYR A 465 36.33 81.93 31.21
CA TYR A 465 37.02 81.73 29.94
C TYR A 465 37.80 80.40 29.91
N GLN A 466 38.39 79.96 31.02
CA GLN A 466 38.98 78.63 31.14
C GLN A 466 37.92 77.53 31.11
N VAL A 467 36.75 77.72 31.71
CA VAL A 467 35.61 76.78 31.67
C VAL A 467 34.92 76.81 30.30
N GLU A 468 34.93 77.91 29.57
CA GLU A 468 34.45 78.02 28.19
C GLU A 468 35.47 77.45 27.19
N THR A 469 36.77 77.55 27.42
CA THR A 469 37.79 76.94 26.53
C THR A 469 38.07 75.47 26.86
N ILE A 470 37.98 75.06 28.13
CA ILE A 470 37.92 73.64 28.52
C ILE A 470 36.56 73.06 28.13
N GLY A 471 35.47 73.81 28.26
CA GLY A 471 34.13 73.42 27.86
C GLY A 471 33.94 73.36 26.34
N ALA A 472 34.57 74.24 25.57
CA ALA A 472 34.64 74.16 24.11
C ALA A 472 35.61 73.07 23.65
N ARG A 473 36.68 72.77 24.41
CA ARG A 473 37.49 71.56 24.18
C ARG A 473 36.74 70.28 24.55
N ALA A 474 35.94 70.30 25.60
CA ALA A 474 35.09 69.18 26.01
C ALA A 474 34.01 68.97 24.95
N SER A 475 33.23 69.99 24.57
CA SER A 475 32.23 69.87 23.51
C SER A 475 32.83 69.71 22.11
N HIS A 476 34.12 69.99 21.88
CA HIS A 476 34.84 69.58 20.67
C HIS A 476 35.43 68.16 20.80
N MET A 477 35.67 67.59 21.97
CA MET A 477 36.05 66.18 22.12
C MET A 477 34.80 65.30 22.17
N GLU A 478 33.85 65.57 23.05
CA GLU A 478 32.49 65.01 23.06
C GLU A 478 31.79 65.24 21.71
N GLY A 479 31.96 66.40 21.06
CA GLY A 479 31.47 66.64 19.70
C GLY A 479 32.27 65.85 18.66
N ALA A 480 33.57 66.09 18.50
CA ALA A 480 34.35 65.46 17.43
C ALA A 480 34.72 63.98 17.68
N GLN A 481 34.33 63.40 18.82
CA GLN A 481 34.31 61.97 19.10
C GLN A 481 32.88 61.43 19.15
N ALA A 482 31.92 61.95 19.92
CA ALA A 482 30.56 61.39 19.88
C ALA A 482 29.83 61.67 18.54
N GLU A 483 29.94 62.86 17.93
CA GLU A 483 29.44 63.10 16.56
C GLU A 483 30.32 62.46 15.45
N ARG A 484 31.34 61.65 15.79
CA ARG A 484 32.10 60.84 14.80
C ARG A 484 32.05 59.35 15.07
N GLU A 485 32.28 58.91 16.28
CA GLU A 485 32.21 57.53 16.75
C GLU A 485 30.75 57.12 16.94
N CYS A 486 29.93 57.88 17.66
CA CYS A 486 28.49 57.58 17.77
C CYS A 486 27.75 57.89 16.46
N SER A 487 28.18 58.87 15.65
CA SER A 487 27.61 59.03 14.30
C SER A 487 28.04 57.91 13.34
N ALA A 488 29.29 57.45 13.38
CA ALA A 488 29.73 56.28 12.60
C ALA A 488 29.04 55.00 13.08
N GLU A 489 28.87 54.78 14.38
CA GLU A 489 28.13 53.64 14.94
C GLU A 489 26.63 53.69 14.62
N LEU A 490 26.02 54.88 14.64
CA LEU A 490 24.62 55.05 14.26
C LEU A 490 24.43 54.94 12.75
N VAL A 491 25.37 55.40 11.93
CA VAL A 491 25.37 55.19 10.47
C VAL A 491 25.71 53.74 10.11
N GLU A 492 26.59 53.05 10.84
CA GLU A 492 26.81 51.60 10.78
C GLU A 492 25.52 50.85 11.12
N ARG A 493 24.86 51.18 12.24
CA ARG A 493 23.58 50.57 12.62
C ARG A 493 22.47 50.89 11.63
N GLU A 494 22.39 52.13 11.13
CA GLU A 494 21.41 52.54 10.12
C GLU A 494 21.69 51.84 8.78
N ASN A 495 22.95 51.67 8.38
CA ASN A 495 23.33 50.92 7.17
C ASN A 495 23.13 49.40 7.34
N ARG A 496 23.44 48.82 8.51
CA ARG A 496 23.08 47.43 8.86
C ARG A 496 21.56 47.26 8.81
N LEU A 497 20.78 48.18 9.36
CA LEU A 497 19.31 48.16 9.29
C LEU A 497 18.77 48.38 7.88
N LYS A 498 19.34 49.30 7.07
CA LYS A 498 19.02 49.48 5.64
C LYS A 498 19.33 48.20 4.85
N ASN A 499 20.48 47.57 5.10
CA ASN A 499 20.88 46.31 4.48
C ASN A 499 19.98 45.14 4.91
N VAL A 500 19.59 45.06 6.18
CA VAL A 500 18.61 44.08 6.67
C VAL A 500 17.25 44.34 6.02
N CYS A 501 16.75 45.58 6.01
CA CYS A 501 15.51 45.95 5.32
C CYS A 501 15.56 45.66 3.82
N ALA A 502 16.70 45.85 3.15
CA ALA A 502 16.90 45.48 1.75
C ALA A 502 16.92 43.95 1.56
N ARG A 503 17.63 43.19 2.40
CA ARG A 503 17.60 41.71 2.45
C ARG A 503 16.18 41.19 2.75
N HIS A 504 15.35 41.93 3.49
CA HIS A 504 13.95 41.60 3.72
C HIS A 504 13.04 41.99 2.53
N ALA A 505 13.20 43.18 1.95
CA ALA A 505 12.45 43.63 0.78
C ALA A 505 12.71 42.75 -0.46
N ALA A 506 13.97 42.36 -0.71
CA ALA A 506 14.32 41.39 -1.75
C ALA A 506 13.66 40.02 -1.52
N ARG A 507 13.60 39.57 -0.26
CA ARG A 507 12.93 38.32 0.13
C ARG A 507 11.41 38.40 -0.03
N VAL A 508 10.79 39.53 0.29
CA VAL A 508 9.36 39.79 0.03
C VAL A 508 9.09 39.80 -1.47
N ALA A 509 9.85 40.56 -2.26
CA ALA A 509 9.69 40.59 -3.73
C ALA A 509 9.91 39.20 -4.38
N LEU A 510 10.81 38.38 -3.82
CA LEU A 510 10.99 36.98 -4.23
C LEU A 510 9.77 36.13 -3.89
N LEU A 511 9.23 36.24 -2.67
CA LEU A 511 8.01 35.54 -2.24
C LEU A 511 6.77 35.99 -3.02
N GLU A 512 6.63 37.28 -3.33
CA GLU A 512 5.60 37.84 -4.20
C GLU A 512 5.72 37.27 -5.62
N ARG A 513 6.95 37.16 -6.16
CA ARG A 513 7.19 36.53 -7.47
C ARG A 513 6.89 35.03 -7.48
N HIS A 514 7.16 34.31 -6.39
CA HIS A 514 6.74 32.91 -6.24
C HIS A 514 5.22 32.77 -6.10
N SER A 515 4.57 33.67 -5.35
CA SER A 515 3.11 33.76 -5.24
C SER A 515 2.47 34.04 -6.59
N ALA A 516 3.03 34.96 -7.39
CA ALA A 516 2.58 35.25 -8.74
C ALA A 516 2.71 34.02 -9.67
N LYS A 517 3.87 33.33 -9.66
CA LYS A 517 4.06 32.05 -10.37
C LYS A 517 2.99 31.01 -9.95
N LEU A 518 2.74 30.85 -8.65
CA LEU A 518 1.72 29.94 -8.13
C LEU A 518 0.30 30.31 -8.59
N HIS A 519 -0.06 31.59 -8.59
CA HIS A 519 -1.34 32.05 -9.13
C HIS A 519 -1.46 31.84 -10.64
N ASP A 520 -0.37 31.99 -11.40
CA ASP A 520 -0.35 31.68 -12.83
C ASP A 520 -0.50 30.18 -13.11
N ASP A 521 0.21 29.32 -12.38
CA ASP A 521 0.06 27.87 -12.51
C ASP A 521 -1.31 27.38 -12.03
N MET A 522 -1.89 27.95 -10.97
CA MET A 522 -3.30 27.70 -10.59
C MET A 522 -4.27 28.11 -11.71
N ARG A 523 -4.08 29.29 -12.33
CA ARG A 523 -4.89 29.74 -13.48
C ARG A 523 -4.66 28.88 -14.72
N ARG A 524 -3.48 28.28 -14.89
CA ARG A 524 -3.16 27.34 -15.97
C ARG A 524 -3.87 26.00 -15.77
N LEU A 525 -3.72 25.41 -14.58
CA LEU A 525 -4.34 24.16 -14.18
C LEU A 525 -5.88 24.24 -14.19
N ALA A 526 -6.46 25.37 -13.79
CA ALA A 526 -7.91 25.59 -13.89
C ALA A 526 -8.41 25.54 -15.34
N ARG A 527 -7.71 26.18 -16.29
CA ARG A 527 -8.05 26.13 -17.72
C ARG A 527 -7.79 24.75 -18.33
N GLU A 528 -6.74 24.06 -17.90
CA GLU A 528 -6.46 22.67 -18.30
C GLU A 528 -7.58 21.73 -17.83
N LEU A 529 -8.02 21.86 -16.58
CA LEU A 529 -9.15 21.11 -16.01
C LEU A 529 -10.47 21.41 -16.73
N GLU A 530 -10.76 22.68 -16.99
CA GLU A 530 -11.96 23.10 -17.72
C GLU A 530 -11.95 22.58 -19.17
N SER A 531 -10.81 22.66 -19.85
CA SER A 531 -10.60 22.04 -21.17
C SER A 531 -10.90 20.54 -21.13
N LYS A 532 -10.33 19.81 -20.17
CA LYS A 532 -10.57 18.37 -19.99
C LYS A 532 -12.00 18.03 -19.58
N SER A 533 -12.71 18.92 -18.90
CA SER A 533 -14.15 18.82 -18.68
C SER A 533 -14.94 18.91 -20.00
N THR A 534 -14.58 19.84 -20.90
CA THR A 534 -15.21 19.89 -22.24
C THR A 534 -14.84 18.68 -23.11
N GLU A 535 -13.62 18.13 -23.01
CA GLU A 535 -13.25 16.89 -23.69
C GLU A 535 -14.06 15.69 -23.15
N HIS A 536 -14.16 15.55 -21.82
CA HIS A 536 -14.90 14.46 -21.19
C HIS A 536 -16.38 14.48 -21.59
N THR A 537 -17.02 15.64 -21.60
CA THR A 537 -18.43 15.77 -22.01
C THR A 537 -18.64 15.49 -23.51
N LYS A 538 -17.70 15.89 -24.39
CA LYS A 538 -17.69 15.51 -25.82
C LYS A 538 -17.49 14.00 -26.02
N LEU A 539 -16.61 13.37 -25.25
CA LEU A 539 -16.40 11.92 -25.30
C LEU A 539 -17.63 11.15 -24.77
N GLN A 540 -18.28 11.65 -23.71
CA GLN A 540 -19.48 11.06 -23.15
C GLN A 540 -20.69 11.17 -24.11
N SER A 541 -20.84 12.27 -24.84
CA SER A 541 -21.89 12.39 -25.87
C SER A 541 -21.61 11.50 -27.09
N ARG A 542 -20.34 11.41 -27.53
CA ARG A 542 -19.90 10.47 -28.57
C ARG A 542 -20.13 9.01 -28.17
N LEU A 543 -19.88 8.64 -26.91
CA LEU A 543 -20.18 7.32 -26.37
C LEU A 543 -21.69 7.02 -26.41
N LYS A 544 -22.53 7.96 -25.92
CA LYS A 544 -23.99 7.83 -25.97
C LYS A 544 -24.51 7.64 -27.41
N SER A 545 -23.97 8.39 -28.38
CA SER A 545 -24.28 8.20 -29.80
C SER A 545 -23.83 6.84 -30.34
N SER A 546 -22.61 6.39 -30.01
CA SER A 546 -22.12 5.07 -30.42
C SER A 546 -22.94 3.92 -29.83
N MET A 547 -23.38 4.04 -28.57
CA MET A 547 -24.28 3.06 -27.94
C MET A 547 -25.64 3.00 -28.65
N LEU A 548 -26.21 4.16 -29.00
CA LEU A 548 -27.48 4.23 -29.74
C LEU A 548 -27.36 3.64 -31.16
N ASN A 549 -26.22 3.82 -31.82
CA ASN A 549 -25.93 3.20 -33.13
C ASN A 549 -25.81 1.68 -33.03
N VAL A 550 -25.13 1.15 -32.00
CA VAL A 550 -25.07 -0.30 -31.72
C VAL A 550 -26.47 -0.85 -31.42
N GLU A 551 -27.24 -0.16 -30.59
CA GLU A 551 -28.63 -0.49 -30.31
C GLU A 551 -29.54 -0.47 -31.55
N GLY A 552 -29.25 0.38 -32.54
CA GLY A 552 -29.93 0.41 -33.84
C GLY A 552 -29.59 -0.84 -34.66
N GLY A 553 -28.31 -1.06 -34.93
CA GLY A 553 -27.84 -2.23 -35.69
C GLY A 553 -28.24 -3.57 -35.06
N ASP A 554 -28.35 -3.65 -33.73
CA ASP A 554 -28.81 -4.86 -33.04
C ASP A 554 -30.33 -5.09 -33.18
N LYS A 555 -31.14 -4.04 -33.40
CA LYS A 555 -32.56 -4.14 -33.80
C LYS A 555 -32.68 -4.59 -35.26
N ASP A 556 -31.90 -4.01 -36.16
CA ASP A 556 -31.90 -4.35 -37.58
C ASP A 556 -31.41 -5.79 -37.82
N LEU A 557 -30.43 -6.25 -37.05
CA LEU A 557 -29.96 -7.64 -37.05
C LEU A 557 -31.04 -8.62 -36.58
N ARG A 558 -31.85 -8.24 -35.58
CA ARG A 558 -33.01 -9.05 -35.11
C ARG A 558 -34.09 -9.12 -36.19
N ALA A 559 -34.48 -7.99 -36.78
CA ALA A 559 -35.43 -7.93 -37.89
C ALA A 559 -34.97 -8.77 -39.10
N SER A 560 -33.69 -8.64 -39.48
CA SER A 560 -33.08 -9.43 -40.56
C SER A 560 -33.08 -10.93 -40.27
N ARG A 561 -32.82 -11.34 -39.02
CA ARG A 561 -32.94 -12.74 -38.59
C ARG A 561 -34.38 -13.26 -38.65
N ASP A 562 -35.38 -12.43 -38.36
CA ASP A 562 -36.79 -12.82 -38.44
C ASP A 562 -37.30 -12.92 -39.88
N VAL A 563 -36.86 -12.03 -40.78
CA VAL A 563 -37.10 -12.19 -42.22
C VAL A 563 -36.45 -13.48 -42.74
N TRP A 564 -35.19 -13.74 -42.37
CA TRP A 564 -34.50 -14.98 -42.73
C TRP A 564 -35.24 -16.24 -42.21
N ARG A 565 -35.75 -16.21 -40.98
CA ARG A 565 -36.56 -17.31 -40.40
C ARG A 565 -37.84 -17.56 -41.22
N ARG A 566 -38.55 -16.51 -41.65
CA ARG A 566 -39.76 -16.64 -42.50
C ARG A 566 -39.42 -17.27 -43.85
N LEU A 567 -38.42 -16.73 -44.56
CA LEU A 567 -37.95 -17.26 -45.84
C LEU A 567 -37.50 -18.74 -45.73
N ARG A 568 -36.88 -19.13 -44.60
CA ARG A 568 -36.47 -20.51 -44.32
C ARG A 568 -37.67 -21.46 -44.16
N VAL A 569 -38.78 -20.99 -43.59
CA VAL A 569 -40.04 -21.75 -43.46
C VAL A 569 -40.76 -21.81 -44.82
N GLU A 570 -40.81 -20.71 -45.56
CA GLU A 570 -41.37 -20.66 -46.91
C GLU A 570 -40.63 -21.61 -47.88
N GLU A 571 -39.31 -21.64 -47.84
CA GLU A 571 -38.47 -22.58 -48.60
C GLU A 571 -38.82 -24.05 -48.26
N ALA A 572 -39.04 -24.37 -46.98
CA ALA A 572 -39.44 -25.70 -46.54
C ALA A 572 -40.87 -26.07 -46.99
N LEU A 573 -41.81 -25.12 -46.95
CA LEU A 573 -43.18 -25.30 -47.45
C LEU A 573 -43.22 -25.48 -48.98
N LEU A 574 -42.37 -24.76 -49.71
CA LEU A 574 -42.22 -24.93 -51.17
C LEU A 574 -41.63 -26.30 -51.50
N ARG A 575 -40.59 -26.76 -50.79
CA ARG A 575 -40.06 -28.13 -50.92
C ARG A 575 -41.13 -29.18 -50.66
N LEU A 576 -41.98 -28.99 -49.64
CA LEU A 576 -43.09 -29.89 -49.33
C LEU A 576 -44.14 -29.93 -50.47
N ARG A 577 -44.48 -28.77 -51.06
CA ARG A 577 -45.38 -28.68 -52.22
C ARG A 577 -44.81 -29.40 -53.44
N VAL A 578 -43.53 -29.21 -53.75
CA VAL A 578 -42.84 -29.94 -54.83
C VAL A 578 -42.84 -31.45 -54.57
N ALA A 579 -42.55 -31.90 -53.35
CA ALA A 579 -42.61 -33.31 -52.97
C ALA A 579 -44.04 -33.90 -52.92
N HIS A 580 -45.09 -33.07 -52.91
CA HIS A 580 -46.46 -33.49 -53.10
C HIS A 580 -46.79 -33.63 -54.59
N ALA A 581 -46.46 -32.61 -55.39
CA ALA A 581 -46.65 -32.64 -56.84
C ALA A 581 -45.91 -33.81 -57.51
N ALA A 582 -44.66 -34.07 -57.14
CA ALA A 582 -43.88 -35.20 -57.67
C ALA A 582 -44.52 -36.57 -57.37
N ARG A 583 -45.15 -36.73 -56.19
CA ARG A 583 -45.90 -37.96 -55.85
C ARG A 583 -47.22 -38.06 -56.59
N ALA A 584 -47.89 -36.94 -56.87
CA ALA A 584 -49.10 -36.92 -57.69
C ALA A 584 -48.78 -37.31 -59.14
N VAL A 585 -47.68 -36.82 -59.72
CA VAL A 585 -47.22 -37.21 -61.06
C VAL A 585 -46.88 -38.70 -61.10
N ALA A 586 -46.06 -39.21 -60.17
CA ALA A 586 -45.73 -40.64 -60.12
C ALA A 586 -46.97 -41.54 -59.97
N GLY A 587 -47.98 -41.11 -59.20
CA GLY A 587 -49.26 -41.81 -59.10
C GLY A 587 -50.08 -41.78 -60.39
N LEU A 588 -49.98 -40.71 -61.19
CA LEU A 588 -50.59 -40.65 -62.53
C LEU A 588 -49.86 -41.59 -63.51
N ASP A 589 -48.53 -41.64 -63.47
CA ASP A 589 -47.72 -42.56 -64.26
C ASP A 589 -48.07 -44.03 -63.95
N ASP A 590 -48.23 -44.39 -62.67
CA ASP A 590 -48.71 -45.72 -62.24
C ASP A 590 -50.12 -46.03 -62.77
N THR A 591 -51.03 -45.04 -62.79
CA THR A 591 -52.37 -45.23 -63.39
C THR A 591 -52.34 -45.39 -64.90
N ALA A 592 -51.47 -44.65 -65.61
CA ALA A 592 -51.28 -44.80 -67.04
C ALA A 592 -50.72 -46.19 -67.39
N PHE A 593 -49.68 -46.63 -66.66
CA PHE A 593 -49.08 -47.95 -66.83
C PHE A 593 -50.07 -49.10 -66.54
N THR A 594 -50.93 -48.97 -65.53
CA THR A 594 -51.95 -49.99 -65.24
C THR A 594 -53.08 -50.00 -66.28
N LEU A 595 -53.46 -48.85 -66.85
CA LEU A 595 -54.42 -48.77 -67.95
C LEU A 595 -53.86 -49.37 -69.25
N ASP A 596 -52.62 -49.05 -69.65
CA ASP A 596 -52.01 -49.65 -70.84
C ASP A 596 -51.80 -51.16 -70.67
N LYS A 597 -51.46 -51.62 -69.46
CA LYS A 597 -51.42 -53.06 -69.14
C LYS A 597 -52.79 -53.72 -69.29
N GLN A 598 -53.86 -53.08 -68.81
CA GLN A 598 -55.23 -53.59 -69.00
C GLN A 598 -55.62 -53.61 -70.48
N ARG A 599 -55.26 -52.58 -71.24
CA ARG A 599 -55.48 -52.52 -72.69
C ARG A 599 -54.80 -53.68 -73.41
N LEU A 600 -53.51 -53.90 -73.15
CA LEU A 600 -52.75 -55.03 -73.69
C LEU A 600 -53.32 -56.39 -73.29
N GLN A 601 -53.88 -56.53 -72.08
CA GLN A 601 -54.56 -57.76 -71.64
C GLN A 601 -55.89 -57.98 -72.36
N LEU A 602 -56.65 -56.92 -72.65
CA LEU A 602 -57.89 -56.99 -73.44
C LEU A 602 -57.59 -57.28 -74.92
N ASP A 603 -56.59 -56.61 -75.49
CA ASP A 603 -56.11 -56.84 -76.86
C ASP A 603 -55.64 -58.31 -77.01
N ALA A 604 -54.89 -58.85 -76.04
CA ALA A 604 -54.48 -60.25 -76.03
C ALA A 604 -55.67 -61.21 -75.92
N ALA A 605 -56.56 -61.02 -74.93
CA ALA A 605 -57.72 -61.89 -74.73
C ALA A 605 -58.70 -61.86 -75.92
N MET A 606 -58.83 -60.72 -76.62
CA MET A 606 -59.64 -60.61 -77.82
C MET A 606 -59.01 -61.35 -79.01
N ASN A 607 -57.68 -61.28 -79.17
CA ASN A 607 -56.96 -62.06 -80.17
C ASN A 607 -57.01 -63.57 -79.88
N GLU A 608 -56.80 -63.99 -78.63
CA GLU A 608 -57.00 -65.38 -78.18
C GLU A 608 -58.42 -65.85 -78.50
N ARG A 609 -59.44 -65.03 -78.22
CA ARG A 609 -60.84 -65.39 -78.52
C ARG A 609 -61.14 -65.47 -80.02
N LEU A 610 -60.50 -64.65 -80.86
CA LEU A 610 -60.61 -64.78 -82.32
C LEU A 610 -59.98 -66.08 -82.83
N VAL A 611 -58.78 -66.42 -82.33
CA VAL A 611 -58.12 -67.71 -82.62
C VAL A 611 -58.97 -68.87 -82.12
N GLU A 612 -59.53 -68.78 -80.91
CA GLU A 612 -60.43 -69.79 -80.34
C GLU A 612 -61.72 -69.94 -81.16
N ILE A 613 -62.28 -68.86 -81.72
CA ILE A 613 -63.46 -68.92 -82.61
C ILE A 613 -63.10 -69.58 -83.94
N SER A 614 -61.91 -69.32 -84.50
CA SER A 614 -61.45 -70.04 -85.71
C SER A 614 -61.20 -71.53 -85.42
N ALA A 615 -60.46 -71.87 -84.36
CA ALA A 615 -60.23 -73.23 -83.93
C ALA A 615 -61.54 -73.97 -83.58
N ARG A 616 -62.54 -73.30 -82.99
CA ARG A 616 -63.89 -73.85 -82.77
C ARG A 616 -64.63 -74.09 -84.09
N ARG A 617 -64.52 -73.21 -85.09
CA ARG A 617 -65.10 -73.43 -86.43
C ARG A 617 -64.45 -74.62 -87.14
N ASP A 618 -63.13 -74.72 -87.10
CA ASP A 618 -62.39 -75.84 -87.70
C ASP A 618 -62.67 -77.15 -86.94
N MET A 619 -62.75 -77.09 -85.61
CA MET A 619 -63.24 -78.19 -84.78
C MET A 619 -64.67 -78.58 -85.14
N PHE A 620 -65.59 -77.66 -85.42
CA PHE A 620 -66.95 -78.00 -85.88
C PHE A 620 -66.95 -78.60 -87.30
N LEU A 621 -66.04 -78.20 -88.19
CA LEU A 621 -65.84 -78.84 -89.50
C LEU A 621 -65.26 -80.27 -89.35
N VAL A 622 -64.31 -80.47 -88.44
CA VAL A 622 -63.77 -81.79 -88.09
C VAL A 622 -64.83 -82.65 -87.41
N GLN A 623 -65.59 -82.12 -86.45
CA GLN A 623 -66.72 -82.82 -85.81
C GLN A 623 -67.80 -83.17 -86.82
N LYS A 624 -68.08 -82.33 -87.82
CA LYS A 624 -69.01 -82.67 -88.90
C LYS A 624 -68.51 -83.89 -89.72
N ARG A 625 -67.20 -83.97 -89.99
CA ARG A 625 -66.60 -85.15 -90.66
C ARG A 625 -66.59 -86.38 -89.75
N ALA A 626 -66.14 -86.23 -88.51
CA ALA A 626 -66.11 -87.27 -87.50
C ALA A 626 -67.52 -87.82 -87.23
N LEU A 627 -68.57 -86.99 -87.18
CA LEU A 627 -69.95 -87.46 -87.05
C LEU A 627 -70.42 -88.27 -88.27
N PHE A 628 -69.94 -87.98 -89.49
CA PHE A 628 -70.22 -88.85 -90.64
C PHE A 628 -69.48 -90.19 -90.53
N GLU A 629 -68.23 -90.19 -90.08
CA GLU A 629 -67.46 -91.41 -89.80
C GLU A 629 -68.03 -92.22 -88.63
N ASP A 630 -68.48 -91.57 -87.57
CA ASP A 630 -69.01 -92.16 -86.33
C ASP A 630 -70.45 -92.61 -86.52
N CYS A 631 -71.23 -92.00 -87.43
CA CYS A 631 -72.40 -92.67 -88.00
C CYS A 631 -72.00 -94.00 -88.66
N GLY A 632 -70.82 -94.08 -89.28
CA GLY A 632 -70.21 -95.34 -89.73
C GLY A 632 -69.82 -96.27 -88.57
N LYS A 633 -69.06 -95.79 -87.57
CA LYS A 633 -68.55 -96.59 -86.45
C LYS A 633 -69.63 -97.07 -85.49
N LEU A 634 -70.68 -96.29 -85.21
CA LEU A 634 -71.83 -96.75 -84.42
C LEU A 634 -72.56 -97.91 -85.10
N ARG A 635 -72.61 -97.91 -86.44
CA ARG A 635 -73.11 -99.05 -87.23
C ARG A 635 -72.18 -100.29 -87.18
N SER A 636 -71.01 -100.23 -86.53
CA SER A 636 -70.19 -101.39 -86.15
C SER A 636 -70.11 -101.64 -84.64
N GLU A 637 -69.95 -100.62 -83.79
CA GLU A 637 -69.85 -100.78 -82.32
C GLU A 637 -71.11 -101.34 -81.68
N ILE A 638 -72.30 -101.09 -82.26
CA ILE A 638 -73.55 -101.75 -81.83
C ILE A 638 -73.41 -103.28 -81.90
N ARG A 639 -72.63 -103.81 -82.86
CA ARG A 639 -72.35 -105.25 -83.03
C ARG A 639 -71.30 -105.80 -82.05
N GLU A 640 -70.59 -104.94 -81.31
CA GLU A 640 -69.56 -105.33 -80.33
C GLU A 640 -70.00 -105.10 -78.88
N ARG A 641 -70.80 -104.07 -78.60
CA ARG A 641 -71.20 -103.70 -77.22
C ARG A 641 -72.05 -104.76 -76.54
N GLU A 642 -72.81 -105.53 -77.33
CA GLU A 642 -73.57 -106.71 -76.91
C GLU A 642 -72.66 -107.82 -76.32
N GLN A 643 -71.34 -107.77 -76.54
CA GLN A 643 -70.40 -108.85 -76.24
C GLN A 643 -69.60 -108.67 -74.92
N ARG A 644 -69.66 -107.52 -74.24
CA ARG A 644 -68.71 -107.17 -73.15
C ARG A 644 -69.29 -106.98 -71.75
N ILE A 645 -70.59 -106.72 -71.60
CA ILE A 645 -71.23 -106.36 -70.31
C ILE A 645 -71.09 -107.48 -69.27
N GLU A 646 -71.14 -108.74 -69.71
CA GLU A 646 -70.93 -109.99 -68.94
C GLU A 646 -69.72 -110.02 -67.98
N GLN A 647 -68.67 -109.25 -68.24
CA GLN A 647 -67.36 -109.52 -67.64
C GLN A 647 -67.08 -108.79 -66.32
N LEU A 648 -67.59 -107.57 -66.13
CA LEU A 648 -67.01 -106.64 -65.13
C LEU A 648 -67.64 -106.64 -63.73
N LYS A 649 -68.80 -107.27 -63.53
CA LYS A 649 -69.49 -107.33 -62.22
C LYS A 649 -68.73 -108.09 -61.10
N LYS A 650 -67.56 -108.67 -61.39
CA LYS A 650 -66.91 -109.72 -60.58
C LYS A 650 -65.66 -109.28 -59.78
N ARG A 651 -65.41 -107.97 -59.59
CA ARG A 651 -64.09 -107.48 -59.12
C ARG A 651 -64.06 -106.45 -57.97
N TYR A 652 -65.12 -105.68 -57.73
CA TYR A 652 -65.01 -104.52 -56.82
C TYR A 652 -65.05 -104.89 -55.32
N ASP A 653 -65.70 -106.02 -54.97
CA ASP A 653 -66.07 -106.38 -53.60
C ASP A 653 -64.88 -106.76 -52.67
N ILE A 654 -63.65 -106.66 -53.18
CA ILE A 654 -62.43 -107.18 -52.54
C ILE A 654 -61.68 -106.10 -51.71
N PHE A 655 -61.85 -104.80 -52.00
CA PHE A 655 -60.92 -103.78 -51.49
C PHE A 655 -61.17 -103.30 -50.05
N ILE A 656 -62.42 -103.28 -49.55
CA ILE A 656 -62.76 -102.59 -48.29
C ILE A 656 -62.27 -103.35 -47.02
N GLY A 657 -61.83 -104.61 -47.14
CA GLY A 657 -61.53 -105.49 -46.01
C GLY A 657 -60.31 -105.14 -45.14
N SER A 658 -59.42 -104.23 -45.57
CA SER A 658 -58.18 -103.92 -44.83
C SER A 658 -58.36 -102.81 -43.78
N LEU A 659 -59.09 -103.14 -42.70
CA LEU A 659 -59.20 -102.36 -41.47
C LEU A 659 -57.80 -102.04 -40.85
N GLY A 660 -57.67 -101.08 -39.93
CA GLY A 660 -58.72 -100.34 -39.23
C GLY A 660 -58.16 -99.60 -38.00
N LYS A 661 -58.86 -99.71 -36.86
CA LYS A 661 -58.64 -98.88 -35.66
C LYS A 661 -58.93 -99.67 -34.37
N ASP A 662 -58.85 -98.92 -33.27
CA ASP A 662 -59.56 -99.06 -31.98
C ASP A 662 -58.78 -99.73 -30.84
N GLU A 663 -59.24 -99.84 -29.59
CA GLU A 663 -60.60 -99.90 -29.00
C GLU A 663 -60.91 -98.68 -28.08
N SER A 664 -60.86 -97.45 -28.61
CA SER A 664 -61.34 -96.18 -27.99
C SER A 664 -61.03 -94.90 -28.82
N GLY A 665 -60.63 -95.04 -30.09
CA GLY A 665 -60.76 -94.01 -31.13
C GLY A 665 -59.79 -92.83 -31.15
N GLN A 666 -58.73 -92.82 -30.33
CA GLN A 666 -57.95 -91.59 -30.03
C GLN A 666 -56.43 -91.68 -30.28
N GLN A 667 -55.81 -90.49 -30.42
CA GLN A 667 -54.37 -90.21 -30.28
C GLN A 667 -54.23 -88.82 -29.58
N LEU A 668 -53.50 -88.70 -28.44
CA LEU A 668 -53.64 -87.54 -27.51
C LEU A 668 -52.39 -87.20 -26.66
N SER A 669 -52.28 -85.94 -26.18
CA SER A 669 -51.39 -85.48 -25.07
C SER A 669 -51.75 -84.06 -24.53
N VAL A 670 -51.25 -83.64 -23.35
CA VAL A 670 -51.62 -82.38 -22.63
C VAL A 670 -50.44 -81.80 -21.78
N THR A 671 -50.35 -80.47 -21.57
CA THR A 671 -49.54 -79.84 -20.48
C THR A 671 -50.08 -78.46 -20.04
N PHE A 672 -50.35 -78.26 -18.74
CA PHE A 672 -51.30 -77.22 -18.25
C PHE A 672 -50.88 -76.44 -16.97
N PHE A 673 -49.74 -76.74 -16.32
CA PHE A 673 -49.60 -76.59 -14.85
C PHE A 673 -48.60 -75.54 -14.25
N LYS A 674 -48.13 -74.50 -14.95
CA LYS A 674 -46.91 -73.74 -14.53
C LYS A 674 -47.02 -72.28 -14.00
N ILE A 675 -48.20 -71.72 -13.74
CA ILE A 675 -48.36 -70.25 -13.52
C ILE A 675 -48.29 -69.75 -12.05
N LYS A 676 -48.55 -70.59 -11.03
CA LYS A 676 -49.04 -70.14 -9.70
C LYS A 676 -48.02 -69.54 -8.70
N PHE A 677 -46.77 -69.23 -9.05
CA PHE A 677 -45.70 -69.00 -8.06
C PHE A 677 -45.38 -67.53 -7.68
N ALA A 678 -45.51 -67.25 -6.37
CA ALA A 678 -44.83 -66.20 -5.58
C ALA A 678 -45.05 -64.71 -5.92
N ALA A 679 -46.12 -64.13 -5.36
CA ALA A 679 -46.34 -62.67 -5.29
C ALA A 679 -45.76 -62.00 -4.01
N GLU A 680 -45.02 -62.74 -3.19
CA GLU A 680 -44.78 -62.46 -1.75
C GLU A 680 -43.77 -61.34 -1.45
N ARG A 681 -43.15 -60.71 -2.46
CA ARG A 681 -41.92 -59.91 -2.29
C ARG A 681 -42.13 -58.42 -1.93
N ALA A 682 -43.19 -58.09 -1.19
CA ALA A 682 -43.66 -56.70 -1.01
C ALA A 682 -43.43 -56.07 0.39
N GLU A 683 -43.22 -56.89 1.43
CA GLU A 683 -43.52 -56.52 2.83
C GLU A 683 -42.43 -55.70 3.56
N LEU A 684 -41.19 -55.69 3.05
CA LEU A 684 -39.98 -55.24 3.76
C LEU A 684 -39.79 -53.71 3.98
N ARG A 685 -40.82 -52.88 3.89
CA ARG A 685 -40.68 -51.39 3.91
C ARG A 685 -40.98 -50.68 5.23
N THR A 686 -41.46 -51.36 6.26
CA THR A 686 -42.04 -50.72 7.47
C THR A 686 -41.08 -50.46 8.63
N LYS A 687 -39.84 -50.98 8.62
CA LYS A 687 -38.93 -50.95 9.79
C LYS A 687 -38.09 -49.68 9.99
N GLY A 688 -38.24 -48.65 9.14
CA GLY A 688 -37.31 -47.50 9.12
C GLY A 688 -37.55 -46.39 10.15
N ALA A 689 -38.74 -46.29 10.75
CA ALA A 689 -39.21 -45.07 11.42
C ALA A 689 -39.09 -45.07 12.96
N ALA A 690 -38.13 -45.82 13.52
CA ALA A 690 -38.07 -46.12 14.97
C ALA A 690 -36.80 -45.63 15.70
N LEU A 691 -35.85 -44.99 15.02
CA LEU A 691 -34.53 -44.65 15.57
C LEU A 691 -34.37 -43.20 16.08
N ASP A 692 -35.26 -42.29 15.70
CA ASP A 692 -35.09 -40.84 15.96
C ASP A 692 -35.46 -40.39 17.40
N ALA A 693 -35.74 -41.33 18.32
CA ALA A 693 -36.32 -41.03 19.64
C ALA A 693 -35.30 -40.98 20.81
N ASP A 694 -34.12 -41.57 20.69
CA ASP A 694 -33.23 -41.84 21.85
C ASP A 694 -32.33 -40.67 22.28
N ILE A 695 -32.24 -39.59 21.49
CA ILE A 695 -31.19 -38.57 21.65
C ILE A 695 -31.40 -37.68 22.91
N GLY A 696 -32.64 -37.42 23.33
CA GLY A 696 -32.98 -36.39 24.33
C GLY A 696 -32.72 -36.72 25.82
N ARG A 697 -31.88 -37.71 26.16
CA ARG A 697 -31.78 -38.26 27.54
C ARG A 697 -30.46 -38.00 28.29
N ARG A 698 -29.43 -37.41 27.65
CA ARG A 698 -28.03 -37.38 28.15
C ARG A 698 -27.58 -36.13 28.90
N GLU A 699 -28.41 -35.10 29.05
CA GLU A 699 -27.94 -33.73 29.34
C GLU A 699 -28.04 -33.27 30.81
N ARG A 700 -28.23 -34.17 31.80
CA ARG A 700 -28.53 -33.77 33.21
C ARG A 700 -27.47 -34.09 34.26
N ASP A 701 -26.48 -34.93 33.97
CA ASP A 701 -25.64 -35.55 35.01
C ASP A 701 -24.46 -34.68 35.51
N VAL A 702 -24.35 -33.42 35.07
CA VAL A 702 -23.12 -32.61 35.21
C VAL A 702 -22.98 -31.88 36.55
N SER A 703 -24.07 -31.45 37.19
CA SER A 703 -24.04 -30.44 38.27
C SER A 703 -23.62 -30.92 39.67
N ALA A 704 -23.01 -32.10 39.83
CA ALA A 704 -22.89 -32.77 41.14
C ALA A 704 -21.51 -32.70 41.83
N LEU A 705 -20.45 -32.19 41.18
CA LEU A 705 -19.06 -32.47 41.58
C LEU A 705 -18.35 -31.41 42.47
N GLU A 706 -18.93 -30.24 42.71
CA GLU A 706 -18.17 -29.06 43.18
C GLU A 706 -17.95 -28.96 44.71
N ALA A 707 -18.53 -29.84 45.52
CA ALA A 707 -18.67 -29.59 46.96
C ALA A 707 -17.42 -29.85 47.83
N THR A 708 -16.54 -30.77 47.44
CA THR A 708 -15.57 -31.44 48.34
C THR A 708 -14.26 -30.68 48.64
N LEU A 709 -13.97 -29.59 47.92
CA LEU A 709 -12.63 -28.98 47.87
C LEU A 709 -12.18 -28.25 49.17
N ARG A 710 -13.11 -27.87 50.05
CA ARG A 710 -12.91 -26.76 51.01
C ARG A 710 -12.10 -27.07 52.29
N VAL A 711 -11.76 -28.32 52.59
CA VAL A 711 -11.23 -28.70 53.94
C VAL A 711 -9.69 -28.65 54.04
N VAL A 712 -8.97 -28.98 52.97
CA VAL A 712 -7.49 -29.11 52.97
C VAL A 712 -6.76 -27.79 53.28
N HIS A 713 -7.42 -26.65 53.10
CA HIS A 713 -6.80 -25.32 53.02
C HIS A 713 -6.21 -24.78 54.34
N ALA A 714 -6.78 -25.15 55.51
CA ALA A 714 -6.46 -24.46 56.77
C ALA A 714 -5.09 -24.82 57.38
N ALA A 715 -4.72 -26.10 57.40
CA ALA A 715 -3.48 -26.55 58.07
C ALA A 715 -2.20 -25.98 57.44
N HIS A 716 -2.26 -25.59 56.16
CA HIS A 716 -1.16 -24.97 55.42
C HIS A 716 -0.77 -23.58 55.98
N GLN A 717 -1.72 -22.81 56.51
CA GLN A 717 -1.50 -21.40 56.85
C GLN A 717 -0.54 -21.18 58.03
N HIS A 718 -0.46 -22.10 59.00
CA HIS A 718 0.35 -21.91 60.21
C HIS A 718 1.87 -22.06 59.94
N PHE A 719 2.23 -22.99 59.06
CA PHE A 719 3.62 -23.29 58.68
C PHE A 719 4.28 -22.12 57.92
N MET A 720 3.50 -21.48 57.05
CA MET A 720 3.92 -20.34 56.23
C MET A 720 4.31 -19.09 57.05
N HIS A 721 3.98 -19.05 58.35
CA HIS A 721 4.27 -17.90 59.21
C HIS A 721 5.68 -17.91 59.83
N HIS A 722 6.37 -19.07 59.82
CA HIS A 722 7.78 -19.19 60.25
C HIS A 722 8.75 -19.50 59.10
N ILE A 723 8.24 -19.95 57.94
CA ILE A 723 8.90 -19.73 56.64
C ILE A 723 8.27 -18.50 55.97
N SER A 724 7.98 -17.49 56.78
CA SER A 724 7.63 -16.18 56.24
C SER A 724 8.86 -15.64 55.49
N PRO A 725 8.70 -15.07 54.29
CA PRO A 725 9.78 -14.31 53.66
C PRO A 725 10.33 -13.22 54.61
N LEU A 726 11.54 -12.70 54.34
CA LEU A 726 11.86 -11.36 54.81
C LEU A 726 10.77 -10.42 54.24
N ALA A 727 10.45 -9.33 54.95
CA ALA A 727 9.47 -8.37 54.43
C ALA A 727 9.90 -7.89 53.03
N ASP A 728 8.94 -7.74 52.11
CA ASP A 728 9.21 -7.39 50.71
C ASP A 728 10.05 -6.11 50.57
N ASP A 729 9.91 -5.18 51.53
CA ASP A 729 10.65 -3.93 51.66
C ASP A 729 12.10 -4.08 52.19
N THR A 730 12.72 -5.27 52.11
CA THR A 730 14.15 -5.47 52.44
C THR A 730 14.99 -5.48 51.17
N PRO A 731 16.08 -4.68 51.08
CA PRO A 731 16.80 -4.48 49.82
C PRO A 731 17.45 -5.75 49.29
N GLU A 732 17.81 -6.70 50.16
CA GLU A 732 18.33 -8.00 49.75
C GLU A 732 17.24 -8.90 49.13
N ILE A 733 15.98 -8.82 49.58
CA ILE A 733 14.87 -9.50 48.90
C ILE A 733 14.44 -8.73 47.65
N ASP A 734 14.52 -7.40 47.63
CA ASP A 734 14.17 -6.63 46.44
C ASP A 734 15.22 -6.82 45.31
N GLU A 735 16.51 -6.93 45.64
CA GLU A 735 17.55 -7.43 44.72
C GLU A 735 17.36 -8.91 44.36
N LEU A 736 17.14 -9.80 45.33
CA LEU A 736 16.95 -11.23 45.06
C LEU A 736 15.73 -11.48 44.19
N ASN A 737 14.63 -10.75 44.39
CA ASN A 737 13.43 -10.79 43.56
C ASN A 737 13.73 -10.26 42.17
N LYS A 738 14.43 -9.13 42.01
CA LYS A 738 14.83 -8.64 40.67
C LYS A 738 15.71 -9.65 39.94
N LEU A 739 16.69 -10.24 40.63
CA LEU A 739 17.55 -11.30 40.08
C LEU A 739 16.82 -12.63 39.84
N THR A 740 15.82 -12.98 40.65
CA THR A 740 15.07 -14.25 40.56
C THR A 740 13.95 -14.17 39.54
N THR A 741 13.28 -13.02 39.44
CA THR A 741 12.36 -12.69 38.35
C THR A 741 13.14 -12.61 37.05
N GLN A 742 14.26 -11.87 36.96
CA GLN A 742 15.12 -11.90 35.77
C GLN A 742 15.66 -13.30 35.47
N TYR A 743 16.01 -14.10 36.48
CA TYR A 743 16.44 -15.48 36.24
C TYR A 743 15.30 -16.35 35.72
N TYR A 744 14.08 -16.24 36.25
CA TYR A 744 12.94 -17.03 35.77
C TYR A 744 12.37 -16.52 34.45
N GLU A 745 12.36 -15.21 34.20
CA GLU A 745 12.13 -14.60 32.89
C GLU A 745 13.17 -15.12 31.91
N MET A 746 14.47 -14.91 32.13
CA MET A 746 15.52 -15.39 31.22
C MET A 746 15.55 -16.93 31.10
N ARG A 747 15.17 -17.70 32.12
CA ARG A 747 15.10 -19.18 32.10
C ARG A 747 13.88 -19.69 31.36
N ASP A 748 12.72 -19.07 31.57
CA ASP A 748 11.48 -19.51 30.94
C ASP A 748 11.31 -18.88 29.55
N GLU A 749 11.95 -17.74 29.27
CA GLU A 749 12.38 -17.36 27.92
C GLU A 749 13.34 -18.40 27.34
N LEU A 750 14.38 -18.86 28.06
CA LEU A 750 15.23 -19.96 27.56
C LEU A 750 14.44 -21.25 27.29
N LYS A 751 13.41 -21.57 28.07
CA LYS A 751 12.53 -22.72 27.78
C LYS A 751 11.56 -22.45 26.65
N MET A 752 11.04 -21.23 26.50
CA MET A 752 10.18 -20.86 25.38
C MET A 752 11.01 -20.83 24.09
N GLN A 753 12.18 -20.20 24.09
CA GLN A 753 13.15 -20.24 22.99
C GLN A 753 13.61 -21.68 22.71
N ASN A 754 13.99 -22.47 23.71
CA ASN A 754 14.39 -23.87 23.49
C ASN A 754 13.22 -24.73 23.01
N SER A 755 11.99 -24.59 23.51
CA SER A 755 10.84 -25.36 22.99
C SER A 755 10.33 -24.84 21.64
N ILE A 756 10.56 -23.56 21.32
CA ILE A 756 10.41 -23.02 19.97
C ILE A 756 11.50 -23.59 19.06
N ILE A 757 12.75 -23.72 19.52
CA ILE A 757 13.84 -24.38 18.78
C ILE A 757 13.53 -25.86 18.60
N ASP A 758 13.22 -26.62 19.65
CA ASP A 758 12.82 -28.04 19.59
C ASP A 758 11.64 -28.25 18.64
N SER A 759 10.61 -27.40 18.71
CA SER A 759 9.43 -27.51 17.82
C SER A 759 9.69 -27.00 16.41
N LEU A 760 10.62 -26.07 16.18
CA LEU A 760 11.09 -25.66 14.85
C LEU A 760 12.03 -26.71 14.25
N GLU A 761 12.94 -27.31 15.01
CA GLU A 761 13.80 -28.42 14.61
C GLU A 761 12.97 -29.67 14.32
N GLN A 762 11.97 -29.97 15.16
CA GLN A 762 10.99 -31.01 14.89
C GLN A 762 10.15 -30.65 13.65
N ALA A 763 9.69 -29.42 13.47
CA ALA A 763 8.96 -29.01 12.27
C ALA A 763 9.83 -29.00 11.00
N ILE A 764 11.13 -28.73 11.12
CA ILE A 764 12.13 -28.82 10.04
C ILE A 764 12.45 -30.28 9.73
N GLY A 765 12.53 -31.16 10.73
CA GLY A 765 12.67 -32.61 10.57
C GLY A 765 11.43 -33.25 9.94
N ASP A 766 10.24 -32.83 10.37
CA ASP A 766 8.96 -33.20 9.76
C ASP A 766 8.84 -32.65 8.34
N ALA A 767 9.19 -31.39 8.10
CA ALA A 767 9.20 -30.81 6.75
C ALA A 767 10.22 -31.51 5.84
N SER A 768 11.40 -31.86 6.36
CA SER A 768 12.46 -32.55 5.61
C SER A 768 12.09 -34.00 5.32
N SER A 769 11.49 -34.74 6.26
CA SER A 769 10.99 -36.10 6.04
C SER A 769 9.74 -36.14 5.15
N ARG A 770 8.88 -35.12 5.22
CA ARG A 770 7.81 -34.88 4.23
C ARG A 770 8.41 -34.54 2.86
N LEU A 771 9.50 -33.78 2.78
CA LEU A 771 10.19 -33.43 1.52
C LEU A 771 10.90 -34.64 0.90
N THR A 772 11.59 -35.48 1.67
CA THR A 772 12.20 -36.72 1.17
C THR A 772 11.12 -37.70 0.71
N THR A 773 10.09 -37.95 1.53
CA THR A 773 8.99 -38.84 1.11
C THR A 773 8.17 -38.30 -0.06
N LEU A 774 8.03 -36.98 -0.23
CA LEU A 774 7.42 -36.37 -1.42
C LEU A 774 8.34 -36.43 -2.65
N THR A 775 9.65 -36.22 -2.51
CA THR A 775 10.59 -36.34 -3.63
C THR A 775 10.74 -37.79 -4.07
N ASP A 776 10.73 -38.77 -3.16
CA ASP A 776 10.71 -40.19 -3.50
C ASP A 776 9.37 -40.64 -4.09
N LYS A 777 8.24 -40.13 -3.60
CA LYS A 777 6.94 -40.29 -4.28
C LYS A 777 6.96 -39.69 -5.68
N ASN A 778 7.59 -38.52 -5.88
CA ASN A 778 7.73 -37.91 -7.21
C ASN A 778 8.66 -38.74 -8.12
N LYS A 779 9.75 -39.32 -7.62
CA LYS A 779 10.58 -40.29 -8.37
C LYS A 779 9.77 -41.52 -8.79
N GLN A 780 8.98 -42.09 -7.88
CA GLN A 780 8.11 -43.25 -8.16
C GLN A 780 6.99 -42.91 -9.15
N LEU A 781 6.39 -41.72 -9.05
CA LEU A 781 5.37 -41.24 -9.99
C LEU A 781 5.96 -40.93 -11.37
N ALA A 782 7.16 -40.35 -11.45
CA ALA A 782 7.87 -40.12 -12.70
C ALA A 782 8.29 -41.44 -13.37
N ALA A 783 8.75 -42.44 -12.60
CA ALA A 783 9.03 -43.78 -13.09
C ALA A 783 7.77 -44.45 -13.66
N ARG A 784 6.67 -44.45 -12.91
CA ARG A 784 5.36 -44.96 -13.38
C ARG A 784 4.80 -44.21 -14.57
N GLN A 785 5.05 -42.89 -14.66
CA GLN A 785 4.68 -42.11 -15.83
C GLN A 785 5.47 -42.59 -17.06
N ALA A 786 6.80 -42.70 -16.95
CA ALA A 786 7.66 -43.19 -18.04
C ALA A 786 7.32 -44.63 -18.45
N GLU A 787 7.00 -45.52 -17.50
CA GLU A 787 6.46 -46.86 -17.77
C GLU A 787 5.15 -46.77 -18.57
N SER A 788 4.18 -45.96 -18.12
CA SER A 788 2.88 -45.80 -18.81
C SER A 788 2.99 -45.13 -20.18
N GLU A 789 4.00 -44.27 -20.39
CA GLU A 789 4.28 -43.64 -21.67
C GLU A 789 4.92 -44.65 -22.65
N ASN A 790 5.83 -45.49 -22.17
CA ASN A 790 6.38 -46.61 -22.94
C ASN A 790 5.31 -47.69 -23.28
N GLU A 791 4.44 -48.04 -22.34
CA GLU A 791 3.27 -48.89 -22.63
C GLU A 791 2.36 -48.27 -23.71
N ARG A 792 2.16 -46.94 -23.65
CA ARG A 792 1.38 -46.19 -24.64
C ARG A 792 2.06 -46.14 -26.01
N GLU A 793 3.38 -46.10 -26.08
CA GLU A 793 4.14 -46.13 -27.34
C GLU A 793 4.19 -47.52 -27.96
N THR A 794 4.48 -48.57 -27.18
CA THR A 794 4.35 -49.95 -27.65
C THR A 794 2.89 -50.29 -28.05
N ALA A 795 1.88 -49.65 -27.45
CA ALA A 795 0.48 -49.76 -27.90
C ALA A 795 0.24 -49.03 -29.23
N ARG A 796 0.74 -47.79 -29.40
CA ARG A 796 0.69 -47.04 -30.69
C ARG A 796 1.37 -47.83 -31.81
N GLU A 797 2.55 -48.38 -31.56
CA GLU A 797 3.27 -49.22 -32.52
C GLU A 797 2.47 -50.47 -32.92
N ARG A 798 1.87 -51.17 -31.95
CA ARG A 798 0.98 -52.30 -32.24
C ARG A 798 -0.16 -51.87 -33.16
N VAL A 799 -0.84 -50.77 -32.86
CA VAL A 799 -1.92 -50.22 -33.71
C VAL A 799 -1.42 -49.91 -35.12
N ALA A 800 -0.32 -49.17 -35.27
CA ALA A 800 0.25 -48.83 -36.59
C ALA A 800 0.64 -50.09 -37.40
N ARG A 801 1.24 -51.10 -36.74
CA ARG A 801 1.54 -52.41 -37.36
C ARG A 801 0.27 -53.16 -37.78
N HIS A 802 -0.84 -53.05 -37.04
CA HIS A 802 -2.14 -53.60 -37.43
C HIS A 802 -2.79 -52.83 -38.58
N GLU A 803 -2.75 -51.50 -38.59
CA GLU A 803 -3.27 -50.66 -39.67
C GLU A 803 -2.55 -50.92 -41.00
N ALA A 804 -1.21 -51.03 -40.98
CA ALA A 804 -0.42 -51.38 -42.16
C ALA A 804 -0.79 -52.78 -42.72
N ARG A 805 -0.97 -53.78 -41.85
CA ARG A 805 -1.45 -55.12 -42.25
C ARG A 805 -2.85 -55.07 -42.87
N LEU A 806 -3.75 -54.26 -42.31
CA LEU A 806 -5.13 -54.12 -42.77
C LEU A 806 -5.21 -53.36 -44.11
N LEU A 807 -4.33 -52.38 -44.33
CA LEU A 807 -4.18 -51.70 -45.61
C LEU A 807 -3.67 -52.66 -46.71
N ASN A 808 -2.60 -53.40 -46.42
CA ASN A 808 -2.09 -54.43 -47.34
C ASN A 808 -3.16 -55.48 -47.70
N ALA A 809 -3.96 -55.93 -46.72
CA ALA A 809 -5.07 -56.85 -46.96
C ALA A 809 -6.14 -56.24 -47.88
N ARG A 810 -6.51 -54.96 -47.70
CA ARG A 810 -7.45 -54.24 -48.58
C ARG A 810 -6.94 -54.16 -50.02
N ASP A 811 -5.64 -53.94 -50.23
CA ASP A 811 -5.06 -53.85 -51.57
C ASP A 811 -4.92 -55.20 -52.27
N VAL A 812 -4.67 -56.28 -51.53
CA VAL A 812 -4.79 -57.67 -52.05
C VAL A 812 -6.22 -57.98 -52.47
N VAL A 813 -7.24 -57.59 -51.67
CA VAL A 813 -8.65 -57.74 -52.03
C VAL A 813 -9.01 -56.95 -53.29
N ARG A 814 -8.55 -55.68 -53.40
CA ARG A 814 -8.73 -54.86 -54.62
C ARG A 814 -8.09 -55.49 -55.86
N LEU A 815 -6.88 -56.05 -55.73
CA LEU A 815 -6.20 -56.74 -56.83
C LEU A 815 -6.96 -57.99 -57.28
N ASN A 816 -7.45 -58.79 -56.33
CA ASN A 816 -8.22 -60.00 -56.63
C ASN A 816 -9.61 -59.69 -57.23
N ALA A 817 -10.28 -58.62 -56.78
CA ALA A 817 -11.52 -58.14 -57.40
C ALA A 817 -11.29 -57.72 -58.87
N ARG A 818 -10.19 -57.02 -59.17
CA ARG A 818 -9.79 -56.67 -60.55
C ARG A 818 -9.41 -57.87 -61.41
N ARG A 819 -8.96 -58.98 -60.81
CA ARG A 819 -8.72 -60.25 -61.50
C ARG A 819 -10.03 -60.98 -61.81
N ALA A 820 -10.95 -61.05 -60.85
CA ALA A 820 -12.28 -61.63 -61.04
C ALA A 820 -13.07 -60.91 -62.16
N GLN A 821 -12.96 -59.58 -62.25
CA GLN A 821 -13.58 -58.79 -63.31
C GLN A 821 -13.10 -59.15 -64.74
N LYS A 822 -11.97 -59.85 -64.89
CA LYS A 822 -11.46 -60.36 -66.18
C LYS A 822 -11.83 -61.82 -66.46
N LEU A 823 -12.52 -62.48 -65.54
CA LEU A 823 -12.89 -63.91 -65.60
C LEU A 823 -14.40 -64.12 -65.68
N VAL A 824 -15.19 -63.03 -65.70
CA VAL A 824 -16.64 -63.05 -65.85
C VAL A 824 -16.98 -62.20 -67.07
N GLU A 825 -17.35 -62.87 -68.16
CA GLU A 825 -17.80 -62.22 -69.39
C GLU A 825 -19.29 -61.90 -69.28
N GLY A 826 -19.70 -60.69 -69.67
CA GLY A 826 -21.07 -60.21 -69.51
C GLY A 826 -21.27 -59.25 -68.33
N VAL A 827 -22.03 -58.17 -68.55
CA VAL A 827 -22.28 -57.13 -67.53
C VAL A 827 -23.18 -57.66 -66.42
N ASP A 828 -24.22 -58.42 -66.76
CA ASP A 828 -25.16 -58.96 -65.78
C ASP A 828 -24.58 -60.14 -65.01
N ASP A 829 -23.76 -61.00 -65.61
CA ASP A 829 -23.03 -62.04 -64.87
C ASP A 829 -22.00 -61.45 -63.91
N TRP A 830 -21.28 -60.39 -64.30
CA TRP A 830 -20.43 -59.64 -63.37
C TRP A 830 -21.26 -58.99 -62.24
N ARG A 831 -22.48 -58.53 -62.52
CA ARG A 831 -23.39 -57.96 -61.52
C ARG A 831 -23.95 -59.02 -60.57
N ILE A 832 -24.27 -60.21 -61.05
CA ILE A 832 -24.69 -61.38 -60.27
C ILE A 832 -23.51 -61.84 -59.39
N PHE A 833 -22.30 -61.92 -59.94
CA PHE A 833 -21.08 -62.23 -59.20
C PHE A 833 -20.81 -61.19 -58.09
N GLN A 834 -20.88 -59.89 -58.40
CA GLN A 834 -20.77 -58.82 -57.40
C GLN A 834 -21.83 -58.93 -56.31
N MET A 835 -23.09 -59.20 -56.67
CA MET A 835 -24.19 -59.35 -55.72
C MET A 835 -23.99 -60.57 -54.81
N ALA A 836 -23.57 -61.71 -55.35
CA ALA A 836 -23.25 -62.91 -54.58
C ALA A 836 -22.07 -62.68 -53.62
N LEU A 837 -21.03 -61.96 -54.08
CA LEU A 837 -19.86 -61.61 -53.28
C LEU A 837 -20.23 -60.63 -52.16
N TRP A 838 -21.06 -59.62 -52.43
CA TRP A 838 -21.62 -58.74 -51.40
C TRP A 838 -22.52 -59.48 -50.40
N VAL A 839 -23.40 -60.37 -50.85
CA VAL A 839 -24.26 -61.18 -49.96
C VAL A 839 -23.44 -62.08 -49.04
N ARG A 840 -22.32 -62.64 -49.52
CA ARG A 840 -21.35 -63.34 -48.66
C ARG A 840 -20.66 -62.38 -47.69
N ASP A 841 -20.11 -61.28 -48.16
CA ASP A 841 -19.33 -60.35 -47.33
C ASP A 841 -20.21 -59.68 -46.25
N TYR A 842 -21.47 -59.38 -46.54
CA TYR A 842 -22.45 -58.95 -45.54
C TYR A 842 -22.80 -60.05 -44.54
N ALA A 843 -22.86 -61.32 -44.95
CA ALA A 843 -23.08 -62.44 -44.03
C ALA A 843 -21.87 -62.68 -43.10
N GLU A 844 -20.64 -62.55 -43.62
CA GLU A 844 -19.41 -62.67 -42.83
C GLU A 844 -19.21 -61.45 -41.91
N ALA A 845 -19.59 -60.24 -42.34
CA ALA A 845 -19.66 -59.06 -41.49
C ALA A 845 -20.72 -59.19 -40.39
N ALA A 846 -21.92 -59.72 -40.70
CA ALA A 846 -22.95 -60.01 -39.71
C ALA A 846 -22.49 -61.08 -38.71
N GLN A 847 -21.79 -62.12 -39.15
CA GLN A 847 -21.20 -63.13 -38.26
C GLN A 847 -20.16 -62.49 -37.32
N SER A 848 -19.27 -61.66 -37.88
CA SER A 848 -18.22 -60.96 -37.11
C SER A 848 -18.81 -59.98 -36.09
N ALA A 849 -19.87 -59.25 -36.44
CA ALA A 849 -20.57 -58.34 -35.55
C ALA A 849 -21.29 -59.09 -34.41
N LEU A 850 -21.99 -60.19 -34.72
CA LEU A 850 -22.60 -61.05 -33.70
C LEU A 850 -21.54 -61.67 -32.78
N GLN A 851 -20.38 -62.07 -33.32
CA GLN A 851 -19.29 -62.61 -32.52
C GLN A 851 -18.68 -61.55 -31.59
N ALA A 852 -18.37 -60.36 -32.09
CA ALA A 852 -17.87 -59.26 -31.28
C ALA A 852 -18.86 -58.84 -30.18
N LEU A 853 -20.18 -58.92 -30.43
CA LEU A 853 -21.20 -58.69 -29.41
C LEU A 853 -21.24 -59.80 -28.33
N VAL A 854 -21.05 -61.07 -28.71
CA VAL A 854 -20.92 -62.18 -27.75
C VAL A 854 -19.64 -62.03 -26.92
N GLU A 855 -18.53 -61.64 -27.52
CA GLU A 855 -17.24 -61.42 -26.84
C GLU A 855 -17.30 -60.21 -25.90
N ALA A 856 -17.90 -59.09 -26.33
CA ALA A 856 -18.15 -57.94 -25.45
C ALA A 856 -19.09 -58.27 -24.27
N CYS A 857 -20.04 -59.20 -24.46
CA CYS A 857 -20.89 -59.70 -23.39
C CYS A 857 -20.20 -60.73 -22.47
N ALA A 858 -19.02 -61.25 -22.81
CA ALA A 858 -18.37 -62.32 -22.04
C ALA A 858 -17.96 -61.88 -20.62
N GLY A 859 -17.67 -60.60 -20.41
CA GLY A 859 -17.40 -60.02 -19.08
C GLY A 859 -18.64 -59.72 -18.24
N ALA A 860 -19.86 -59.89 -18.78
CA ALA A 860 -21.11 -59.50 -18.12
C ALA A 860 -22.22 -60.55 -18.35
N PRO A 861 -22.35 -61.58 -17.48
CA PRO A 861 -23.22 -62.73 -17.75
C PRO A 861 -24.71 -62.38 -17.87
N GLU A 862 -25.19 -61.33 -17.18
CA GLU A 862 -26.55 -60.82 -17.38
C GLU A 862 -26.77 -60.27 -18.79
N HIS A 863 -25.77 -59.62 -19.38
CA HIS A 863 -25.88 -59.00 -20.70
C HIS A 863 -25.82 -60.07 -21.79
N ALA A 864 -24.96 -61.09 -21.63
CA ALA A 864 -24.98 -62.29 -22.47
C ALA A 864 -26.35 -62.99 -22.44
N ALA A 865 -26.97 -63.14 -21.25
CA ALA A 865 -28.29 -63.74 -21.11
C ALA A 865 -29.41 -62.91 -21.77
N ARG A 866 -29.37 -61.57 -21.64
CA ARG A 866 -30.32 -60.66 -22.33
C ARG A 866 -30.13 -60.66 -23.85
N PHE A 867 -28.89 -60.69 -24.33
CA PHE A 867 -28.58 -60.76 -25.76
C PHE A 867 -29.07 -62.08 -26.38
N ALA A 868 -28.81 -63.22 -25.73
CA ALA A 868 -29.34 -64.53 -26.15
C ALA A 868 -30.88 -64.63 -26.04
N ALA A 869 -31.53 -63.84 -25.18
CA ALA A 869 -32.98 -63.72 -25.15
C ALA A 869 -33.51 -62.89 -26.32
N LEU A 870 -32.85 -61.76 -26.67
CA LEU A 870 -33.22 -60.91 -27.81
C LEU A 870 -33.04 -61.60 -29.17
N LEU A 871 -31.95 -62.37 -29.34
CA LEU A 871 -31.73 -63.23 -30.52
C LEU A 871 -32.70 -64.41 -30.63
N ALA A 872 -33.48 -64.69 -29.58
CA ALA A 872 -34.50 -65.73 -29.55
C ALA A 872 -35.94 -65.16 -29.59
N SER A 873 -36.15 -63.89 -29.23
CA SER A 873 -37.44 -63.19 -29.38
C SER A 873 -37.58 -62.50 -30.73
N THR A 874 -36.46 -62.19 -31.38
CA THR A 874 -36.45 -61.83 -32.80
C THR A 874 -36.35 -63.11 -33.62
N ASP A 875 -37.24 -63.27 -34.60
CA ASP A 875 -37.31 -64.45 -35.48
C ASP A 875 -36.21 -64.41 -36.56
N ALA A 876 -34.99 -64.02 -36.17
CA ALA A 876 -33.87 -63.69 -37.05
C ALA A 876 -33.54 -64.83 -38.04
N GLN A 877 -33.70 -66.08 -37.62
CA GLN A 877 -33.49 -67.26 -38.46
C GLN A 877 -34.43 -67.32 -39.68
N ARG A 878 -35.58 -66.62 -39.68
CA ARG A 878 -36.48 -66.52 -40.86
C ARG A 878 -35.99 -65.52 -41.91
N HIS A 879 -35.17 -64.55 -41.51
CA HIS A 879 -34.63 -63.51 -42.40
C HIS A 879 -33.26 -63.88 -42.98
N LEU A 880 -32.73 -65.06 -42.65
CA LEU A 880 -31.47 -65.58 -43.18
C LEU A 880 -31.72 -66.56 -44.31
N ALA A 881 -30.92 -66.46 -45.37
CA ALA A 881 -31.03 -67.36 -46.51
C ALA A 881 -30.44 -68.73 -46.17
N ARG A 882 -31.10 -69.82 -46.60
CA ARG A 882 -30.74 -71.22 -46.27
C ARG A 882 -29.28 -71.64 -46.59
N HIS A 883 -28.55 -70.86 -47.41
CA HIS A 883 -27.14 -71.08 -47.70
C HIS A 883 -26.18 -70.54 -46.61
N GLN A 884 -26.63 -69.61 -45.74
CA GLN A 884 -25.83 -68.95 -44.69
C GLN A 884 -25.65 -69.84 -43.45
N ARG A 885 -25.33 -71.12 -43.65
CA ARG A 885 -25.30 -72.18 -42.63
C ARG A 885 -24.42 -71.83 -41.41
N ARG A 886 -23.29 -71.13 -41.61
CA ARG A 886 -22.42 -70.66 -40.53
C ARG A 886 -23.11 -69.65 -39.60
N LEU A 887 -23.87 -68.70 -40.16
CA LEU A 887 -24.59 -67.69 -39.37
C LEU A 887 -25.76 -68.32 -38.60
N HIS A 888 -26.51 -69.23 -39.24
CA HIS A 888 -27.52 -70.04 -38.54
C HIS A 888 -26.92 -70.82 -37.37
N ALA A 889 -25.82 -71.53 -37.58
CA ALA A 889 -25.13 -72.29 -36.52
C ALA A 889 -24.59 -71.38 -35.40
N PHE A 890 -24.05 -70.20 -35.73
CA PHE A 890 -23.57 -69.24 -34.74
C PHE A 890 -24.71 -68.69 -33.87
N ILE A 891 -25.83 -68.29 -34.48
CA ILE A 891 -27.02 -67.82 -33.75
C ILE A 891 -27.63 -68.95 -32.91
N GLN A 892 -27.70 -70.17 -33.44
CA GLN A 892 -28.16 -71.33 -32.68
C GLN A 892 -27.25 -71.63 -31.49
N SER A 893 -25.92 -71.55 -31.64
CA SER A 893 -24.96 -71.71 -30.53
C SER A 893 -25.11 -70.60 -29.48
N ALA A 894 -25.22 -69.33 -29.91
CA ALA A 894 -25.43 -68.20 -29.01
C ALA A 894 -26.74 -68.30 -28.22
N VAL A 895 -27.82 -68.80 -28.85
CA VAL A 895 -29.10 -69.08 -28.20
C VAL A 895 -29.04 -70.35 -27.33
N GLN A 896 -28.26 -71.37 -27.68
CA GLN A 896 -28.07 -72.58 -26.86
C GLN A 896 -27.27 -72.32 -25.58
N ARG A 897 -26.29 -71.40 -25.59
CA ARG A 897 -25.55 -70.98 -24.37
C ARG A 897 -26.47 -70.44 -23.25
N ARG A 898 -27.67 -69.96 -23.60
CA ARG A 898 -28.76 -69.61 -22.65
C ARG A 898 -29.14 -70.78 -21.72
N CYS A 899 -29.01 -72.01 -22.20
CA CYS A 899 -29.29 -73.25 -21.46
C CYS A 899 -28.14 -73.70 -20.55
N GLU A 900 -26.91 -73.21 -20.75
CA GLU A 900 -25.75 -73.55 -19.92
C GLU A 900 -25.68 -72.66 -18.68
N CYS A 901 -25.85 -71.34 -18.86
CA CYS A 901 -25.97 -70.38 -17.75
C CYS A 901 -27.16 -70.66 -16.82
N THR A 902 -28.16 -71.43 -17.27
CA THR A 902 -29.29 -71.89 -16.44
C THR A 902 -29.10 -73.29 -15.85
N ARG A 903 -28.13 -74.09 -16.34
CA ARG A 903 -27.81 -75.42 -15.80
C ARG A 903 -26.85 -75.41 -14.61
N LYS A 904 -25.98 -74.39 -14.47
CA LYS A 904 -25.12 -74.20 -13.27
C LYS A 904 -25.87 -73.75 -11.99
N ARG A 905 -27.17 -74.06 -11.86
CA ARG A 905 -27.98 -73.73 -10.68
C ARG A 905 -28.88 -74.89 -10.25
N GLN A 906 -28.27 -76.05 -10.00
CA GLN A 906 -28.93 -77.20 -9.38
C GLN A 906 -28.13 -77.71 -8.18
N GLN A 907 -28.87 -77.93 -7.08
CA GLN A 907 -28.54 -78.63 -5.84
C GLN A 907 -27.60 -77.95 -4.79
N PRO A 908 -27.79 -78.29 -3.48
CA PRO A 908 -27.61 -77.34 -2.35
C PRO A 908 -26.81 -77.98 -1.16
N PRO A 909 -27.20 -77.83 0.14
CA PRO A 909 -27.01 -76.67 1.02
C PRO A 909 -26.18 -76.94 2.31
N GLY A 910 -25.73 -75.86 2.95
CA GLY A 910 -25.39 -75.78 4.39
C GLY A 910 -25.57 -74.32 4.86
N LEU A 911 -26.33 -73.99 5.93
CA LEU A 911 -26.00 -74.15 7.36
C LEU A 911 -24.74 -73.34 7.73
N TYR A 912 -24.76 -72.23 8.48
CA TYR A 912 -25.74 -71.66 9.45
C TYR A 912 -26.05 -70.15 9.15
N VAL A 913 -27.11 -69.43 9.58
CA VAL A 913 -28.31 -69.61 10.44
C VAL A 913 -28.33 -68.69 11.69
N LEU A 914 -29.38 -67.83 11.77
CA LEU A 914 -29.90 -67.02 12.90
C LEU A 914 -29.02 -65.86 13.47
N SER A 915 -29.56 -64.90 14.24
CA SER A 915 -30.81 -64.07 14.16
C SER A 915 -30.78 -62.97 15.25
N ASP A 916 -31.96 -62.39 15.56
CA ASP A 916 -32.34 -61.62 16.77
C ASP A 916 -31.67 -60.24 16.93
N THR A 917 -32.32 -59.09 17.19
CA THR A 917 -33.61 -58.68 17.81
C THR A 917 -33.83 -59.10 19.25
N VAL A 918 -33.71 -58.16 20.21
CA VAL A 918 -34.57 -58.08 21.42
C VAL A 918 -34.47 -56.67 22.06
N PHE A 919 -35.64 -56.20 22.51
CA PHE A 919 -36.02 -55.11 23.43
C PHE A 919 -34.98 -54.43 24.35
N SER A 920 -35.11 -53.09 24.52
CA SER A 920 -35.51 -52.39 25.77
C SER A 920 -35.10 -50.90 25.76
N SER A 921 -35.74 -49.95 26.44
CA SER A 921 -37.10 -49.89 27.03
C SER A 921 -37.40 -48.45 27.54
N SER A 922 -38.66 -48.00 27.40
CA SER A 922 -39.34 -46.95 28.21
C SER A 922 -38.60 -45.63 28.55
N SER A 923 -39.15 -44.50 28.10
CA SER A 923 -40.17 -43.73 28.88
C SER A 923 -40.35 -42.32 28.29
N GLU A 924 -41.61 -41.84 28.22
CA GLU A 924 -42.06 -40.41 28.17
C GLU A 924 -41.29 -39.39 27.27
N SER A 925 -41.91 -38.59 26.39
CA SER A 925 -43.30 -38.39 25.93
C SER A 925 -43.23 -37.47 24.66
N MET A 926 -44.26 -37.14 23.86
CA MET A 926 -45.71 -37.29 23.96
C MET A 926 -46.35 -37.31 22.53
N ARG A 927 -47.70 -37.20 22.48
CA ARG A 927 -48.61 -36.84 21.36
C ARG A 927 -48.04 -35.85 20.31
N SER A 928 -48.43 -35.82 19.04
CA SER A 928 -49.27 -36.67 18.14
C SER A 928 -49.31 -35.98 16.76
N GLY A 929 -49.52 -36.59 15.58
CA GLY A 929 -49.77 -37.98 15.18
C GLY A 929 -50.52 -38.00 13.82
N VAL A 930 -50.49 -39.14 13.09
CA VAL A 930 -51.29 -39.43 11.86
C VAL A 930 -50.85 -38.66 10.57
N SER A 931 -50.99 -39.17 9.33
CA SER A 931 -50.43 -40.39 8.67
C SER A 931 -50.80 -40.38 7.16
N ILE A 932 -50.13 -41.18 6.31
CA ILE A 932 -50.64 -41.70 5.00
C ILE A 932 -50.77 -40.60 3.87
N ALA A 933 -50.57 -40.81 2.56
CA ALA A 933 -50.41 -42.02 1.73
C ALA A 933 -49.42 -41.87 0.54
N SER A 934 -49.24 -43.00 -0.17
CA SER A 934 -49.09 -43.20 -1.63
C SER A 934 -49.69 -42.10 -2.53
N GLY A 935 -49.29 -41.86 -3.79
CA GLY A 935 -48.47 -42.66 -4.73
C GLY A 935 -49.31 -43.33 -5.83
N TYR A 936 -48.83 -43.32 -7.09
CA TYR A 936 -49.57 -43.71 -8.33
C TYR A 936 -50.76 -42.76 -8.69
N THR A 937 -51.32 -42.69 -9.91
CA THR A 937 -51.20 -43.55 -11.11
C THR A 937 -51.29 -42.80 -12.47
N LYS A 938 -50.59 -43.37 -13.45
CA LYS A 938 -50.74 -43.33 -14.93
C LYS A 938 -52.06 -42.86 -15.59
N ARG A 939 -51.88 -42.16 -16.73
CA ARG A 939 -52.66 -42.20 -18.01
C ARG A 939 -54.07 -41.57 -18.01
N LEU A 940 -54.37 -40.61 -18.89
CA LEU A 940 -54.64 -40.76 -20.35
C LEU A 940 -55.81 -41.70 -20.68
N ALA A 941 -57.00 -41.17 -20.93
CA ALA A 941 -57.72 -41.29 -22.22
C ALA A 941 -59.09 -40.55 -22.25
N ALA A 942 -59.52 -40.19 -23.47
CA ALA A 942 -60.92 -39.93 -23.90
C ALA A 942 -61.66 -38.67 -23.37
N PHE A 943 -62.82 -38.40 -24.01
CA PHE A 943 -63.89 -37.45 -23.64
C PHE A 943 -63.44 -36.14 -22.93
N ARG A 944 -63.04 -35.06 -23.59
CA ARG A 944 -63.33 -34.54 -24.95
C ARG A 944 -64.82 -34.29 -25.25
N ARG A 945 -65.20 -33.01 -25.23
CA ARG A 945 -66.41 -32.35 -25.79
C ARG A 945 -67.65 -32.22 -24.87
N SER A 946 -68.52 -31.32 -25.34
CA SER A 946 -69.90 -31.02 -24.96
C SER A 946 -70.15 -30.49 -23.54
N LEU A 947 -70.59 -29.22 -23.52
CA LEU A 947 -71.47 -28.57 -22.52
C LEU A 947 -70.82 -28.26 -21.15
N ALA A 948 -70.79 -27.04 -20.61
CA ALA A 948 -71.30 -25.72 -21.00
C ALA A 948 -72.84 -25.58 -21.21
N PRO A 949 -73.53 -24.56 -20.64
CA PRO A 949 -73.13 -23.56 -19.65
C PRO A 949 -74.08 -23.57 -18.43
N LYS A 950 -74.42 -22.37 -17.90
CA LYS A 950 -75.18 -22.04 -16.67
C LYS A 950 -74.27 -22.09 -15.42
N VAL A 951 -73.98 -20.96 -14.76
CA VAL A 951 -74.86 -19.82 -14.48
C VAL A 951 -74.30 -18.47 -15.00
N GLN A 952 -75.13 -17.76 -15.80
CA GLN A 952 -75.31 -16.29 -16.00
C GLN A 952 -74.06 -15.37 -16.12
N GLU A 953 -73.87 -14.52 -17.14
CA GLU A 953 -74.75 -13.50 -17.77
C GLU A 953 -75.06 -12.32 -16.82
N THR A 954 -75.00 -11.03 -17.21
CA THR A 954 -75.13 -10.39 -18.54
C THR A 954 -74.18 -9.18 -18.78
N ALA A 955 -74.01 -8.84 -20.08
CA ALA A 955 -73.89 -7.47 -20.66
C ALA A 955 -72.65 -6.58 -20.38
N LEU A 956 -72.04 -5.88 -21.37
CA LEU A 956 -72.24 -5.78 -22.85
C LEU A 956 -70.95 -5.26 -23.55
N ILE A 957 -70.67 -5.77 -24.76
CA ILE A 957 -69.96 -5.14 -25.92
C ILE A 957 -68.47 -4.73 -25.77
N ASP A 958 -67.58 -5.56 -26.34
CA ASP A 958 -66.70 -5.32 -27.52
C ASP A 958 -66.18 -3.87 -27.78
N ASP A 959 -64.92 -3.63 -28.21
CA ASP A 959 -64.25 -4.28 -29.35
C ASP A 959 -62.69 -4.28 -29.28
N ILE A 960 -62.05 -4.90 -30.28
CA ILE A 960 -60.63 -5.27 -30.45
C ILE A 960 -59.88 -4.22 -31.33
N PRO A 961 -58.52 -4.04 -31.34
CA PRO A 961 -57.44 -4.95 -30.91
C PRO A 961 -56.31 -4.37 -30.01
N GLU A 962 -55.38 -5.28 -29.68
CA GLU A 962 -54.00 -5.04 -29.23
C GLU A 962 -53.24 -3.99 -30.11
N GLN A 963 -52.07 -3.42 -29.75
CA GLN A 963 -50.92 -4.09 -29.13
C GLN A 963 -49.82 -3.10 -28.69
N ALA A 964 -49.05 -3.47 -27.66
CA ALA A 964 -47.60 -3.20 -27.43
C ALA A 964 -47.19 -2.59 -26.07
N ARG A 965 -45.90 -2.80 -25.76
CA ARG A 965 -45.03 -2.17 -24.75
C ARG A 965 -45.15 -2.62 -23.28
N ARG A 966 -44.01 -3.15 -22.81
CA ARG A 966 -43.27 -2.77 -21.58
C ARG A 966 -43.97 -2.88 -20.22
N SER A 967 -43.30 -3.62 -19.33
CA SER A 967 -42.95 -3.28 -17.93
C SER A 967 -43.80 -2.21 -17.20
N THR A 968 -44.15 -2.39 -15.92
CA THR A 968 -43.27 -2.91 -14.86
C THR A 968 -44.05 -3.21 -13.57
N VAL A 969 -43.52 -4.12 -12.73
CA VAL A 969 -43.52 -4.03 -11.25
C VAL A 969 -44.86 -3.98 -10.48
N SER A 970 -45.04 -4.99 -9.63
CA SER A 970 -45.57 -4.88 -8.26
C SER A 970 -44.40 -5.23 -7.29
N LEU A 971 -44.11 -4.58 -6.14
CA LEU A 971 -44.85 -3.79 -5.15
C LEU A 971 -45.87 -4.62 -4.32
N ARG A 972 -45.82 -4.69 -2.98
CA ARG A 972 -44.81 -4.15 -2.02
C ARG A 972 -45.08 -4.69 -0.59
N VAL A 973 -44.02 -4.99 0.19
CA VAL A 973 -43.92 -4.76 1.67
C VAL A 973 -44.95 -5.54 2.55
N VAL A 974 -44.92 -5.74 3.88
CA VAL A 974 -44.25 -5.28 5.14
C VAL A 974 -43.84 -6.54 5.94
N THR A 975 -42.96 -6.64 6.95
CA THR A 975 -41.76 -5.92 7.53
C THR A 975 -41.13 -6.93 8.54
N LEU A 976 -40.00 -6.74 9.24
CA LEU A 976 -38.98 -5.67 9.38
C LEU A 976 -37.72 -6.04 8.56
N GLY A 977 -36.46 -5.59 8.74
CA GLY A 977 -35.75 -4.81 9.78
C GLY A 977 -35.12 -5.71 10.88
N LEU A 978 -34.03 -5.33 11.56
CA LEU A 978 -33.28 -4.06 11.50
C LEU A 978 -31.84 -4.23 10.97
N GLU A 979 -31.38 -3.14 10.32
CA GLU A 979 -30.04 -2.49 10.28
C GLU A 979 -28.76 -3.23 10.77
N GLU A 980 -27.56 -2.98 10.23
CA GLU A 980 -27.10 -1.80 9.45
C GLU A 980 -25.91 -2.09 8.50
N SER A 981 -25.55 -1.10 7.67
CA SER A 981 -24.24 -0.90 7.02
C SER A 981 -23.73 -1.88 5.93
N ALA A 982 -24.33 -1.74 4.73
CA ALA A 982 -23.67 -1.61 3.40
C ALA A 982 -22.67 -2.68 2.84
N PRO A 983 -22.54 -2.82 1.48
CA PRO A 983 -21.97 -4.04 0.89
C PRO A 983 -20.75 -3.84 -0.04
N THR A 984 -19.94 -4.90 -0.22
CA THR A 984 -19.28 -5.17 -1.51
C THR A 984 -18.98 -6.66 -1.71
N LEU A 985 -19.81 -7.35 -2.49
CA LEU A 985 -19.58 -8.74 -2.87
C LEU A 985 -18.51 -8.86 -3.97
N GLN A 986 -17.30 -9.23 -3.55
CA GLN A 986 -16.61 -10.49 -3.91
C GLN A 986 -17.37 -11.55 -4.76
N PRO A 987 -16.69 -12.61 -5.31
CA PRO A 987 -15.24 -12.86 -5.41
C PRO A 987 -14.78 -13.44 -6.79
N SER A 988 -13.52 -13.91 -6.82
CA SER A 988 -12.98 -15.06 -7.58
C SER A 988 -12.91 -15.03 -9.12
N GLN A 989 -12.13 -15.90 -9.78
CA GLN A 989 -10.71 -16.32 -9.68
C GLN A 989 -10.52 -17.55 -10.63
N PHE A 990 -9.45 -17.53 -11.42
CA PHE A 990 -8.70 -18.70 -11.93
C PHE A 990 -9.24 -19.70 -13.01
N MET A 991 -8.25 -20.31 -13.68
CA MET A 991 -8.25 -21.58 -14.46
C MET A 991 -8.95 -21.71 -15.84
N ALA A 992 -8.26 -21.21 -16.87
CA ALA A 992 -7.57 -22.00 -17.93
C ALA A 992 -8.29 -23.06 -18.83
N ARG A 993 -7.78 -23.12 -20.08
CA ARG A 993 -7.74 -24.23 -21.09
C ARG A 993 -8.95 -24.53 -22.02
N SER A 994 -8.66 -24.40 -23.34
CA SER A 994 -8.70 -25.48 -24.36
C SER A 994 -9.80 -25.54 -25.47
N ARG A 995 -9.33 -25.29 -26.71
CA ARG A 995 -9.64 -25.95 -28.02
C ARG A 995 -10.93 -25.67 -28.82
N LYS A 996 -10.70 -25.01 -29.97
CA LYS A 996 -11.10 -25.37 -31.37
C LYS A 996 -12.56 -25.75 -31.69
N THR A 997 -13.24 -24.85 -32.41
CA THR A 997 -13.81 -25.06 -33.78
C THR A 997 -14.47 -23.76 -34.28
N LEU A 998 -14.65 -23.48 -35.57
CA LEU A 998 -14.18 -24.14 -36.81
C LEU A 998 -12.90 -23.38 -37.30
N ARG A 999 -12.57 -23.06 -38.57
CA ARG A 999 -13.02 -23.50 -39.92
C ARG A 999 -11.79 -23.58 -40.84
#